data_AF-A0A9N8Z4T4-F1
#
_entry.id   AF-A0A9N8Z4T4-F1
#
_cell.length_a   1.000
_cell.length_b   1.000
_cell.length_c   1.000
_cell.angle_alpha   90.00
_cell.angle_beta   90.00
_cell.angle_gamma   90.00
#
_symmetry.space_group_name_H-M   'P 1'
#
loop_
_entity.id
_entity.type
_entity.pdbx_description
1 polymer ?
#
loop_
_entity_poly.entity_id
_entity_poly.type
_entity_poly.pdbx_seq_one_letter_code
_entity_poly.pdbx_strand_id
1 'polypeptide(L)'
;MLIFAIFITVIIYLICKYPDRAIGTPKFRKLPGPRGLPILGNLISQLLHVTRDKTSLQHTTSLYNKYGPIWTISLPGIGRVVGIDEPATLEYILKKNFDNYVKGDYLSSRMQDVLGHGIFATDGDVWKVQRKKASNIFKVRNFREIICKAFAEDGNLLLKILNSAANSEEELDLQGLFFRYTMDTFGKICFSRDFQCLSKPNEPNAFASAFDFAQSVIEHRFMSPFWKLTEAFTKQGRKFREAVKFLDDYAYDVIRERRTADPHGHTVNDLLGLFIREDMSDEELRDIFLNFMIAGRDTTAQALSWMFYRICTRPDVEERLLNEINTVLDGKAAPDYEDIHLMKYTEAVFLETLRLHPSVPRAAKVAVNDDVLPDGTFIPAGTVVSYHHYSMGKSKILWGDTAEEFRPERFLDANGDVRKISPFTFPVFNAGPRTCLGQQFASIEVLTVVSMVLKHFKIELKSKEEPLPGRSLTLPMAQPLLCRVLMKNQLLITSSFVHSRKYSIILDKEGPYHKLLKRKHTPSEKEFDKLSVFEQDIWASPYVAAIATPLRRCIYHDRLMPRHFLIRFIRLYDDKTNRLWLLPDITGKTYRDKRHGLAFYIRSRADVVSALTQEGKYKQIQSDAYWRPDMIHHVWRILLRDLKKEWDNIKTTVDNAGAKLCRTDLFIPMLRDNRNQQQYDVYSNSRHIPGLQCILVLDGQEESNTINDGRKQLPMIPSSPIGTPVSVGFVSSRTNQYSVQSNIMAYDIRKVWGKEGLNNIKNMLDEKYRDECRAVGVVRHVATKWFALALWKLLDYTE
;
A
#
# COMPACT_ATOMS: atom_id res chain seq x y z
N MET A 1 56.05 47.97 11.94
CA MET A 1 56.41 47.49 13.29
C MET A 1 55.28 47.74 14.30
N LEU A 2 54.83 48.98 14.51
CA LEU A 2 53.76 49.30 15.47
C LEU A 2 52.42 48.57 15.20
N ILE A 3 51.96 48.56 13.94
CA ILE A 3 50.72 47.85 13.54
C ILE A 3 50.81 46.34 13.84
N PHE A 4 51.98 45.75 13.59
CA PHE A 4 52.23 44.33 13.85
C PHE A 4 52.26 44.02 15.36
N ALA A 5 52.88 44.90 16.16
CA ALA A 5 52.88 44.79 17.62
C ALA A 5 51.47 44.92 18.21
N ILE A 6 50.66 45.86 17.70
CA ILE A 6 49.25 46.00 18.10
C ILE A 6 48.46 44.75 17.74
N PHE A 7 48.62 44.22 16.53
CA PHE A 7 47.95 43.01 16.08
C PHE A 7 48.27 41.79 16.96
N ILE A 8 49.55 41.57 17.28
CA ILE A 8 49.98 40.49 18.18
C ILE A 8 49.39 40.69 19.58
N THR A 9 49.42 41.91 20.11
CA THR A 9 48.88 42.22 21.44
C THR A 9 47.38 41.94 21.51
N VAL A 10 46.63 42.30 20.47
CA VAL A 10 45.19 42.00 20.35
C VAL A 10 44.96 40.49 20.30
N ILE A 11 45.74 39.73 19.52
CA ILE A 11 45.62 38.27 19.48
C ILE A 11 45.90 37.66 20.85
N ILE A 12 46.97 38.05 21.54
CA ILE A 12 47.30 37.55 22.88
C ILE A 12 46.18 37.86 23.86
N TYR A 13 45.66 39.10 23.85
CA TYR A 13 44.51 39.48 24.66
C TYR A 13 43.28 38.61 24.37
N LEU A 14 42.98 38.33 23.10
CA LEU A 14 41.86 37.48 22.70
C LEU A 14 42.06 36.02 23.12
N ILE A 15 43.26 35.47 23.00
CA ILE A 15 43.60 34.12 23.49
C ILE A 15 43.40 34.05 25.01
N CYS A 16 43.85 35.05 25.77
CA CYS A 16 43.70 35.10 27.21
C CYS A 16 42.24 35.28 27.64
N LYS A 17 41.47 36.10 26.91
CA LYS A 17 40.05 36.32 27.16
C LYS A 17 39.21 35.10 26.82
N TYR A 18 39.54 34.39 25.74
CA TYR A 18 38.81 33.24 25.22
C TYR A 18 39.72 31.99 25.10
N PRO A 19 40.21 31.43 26.22
CA PRO A 19 41.21 30.35 26.20
C PRO A 19 40.65 28.99 25.79
N ASP A 20 39.34 28.78 25.99
CA ASP A 20 38.66 27.50 25.85
C ASP A 20 37.35 27.60 25.06
N ARG A 21 37.10 28.74 24.44
CA ARG A 21 35.82 29.06 23.80
C ARG A 21 35.95 29.99 22.62
N ALA A 22 34.90 30.05 21.82
CA ALA A 22 34.83 30.95 20.68
C ALA A 22 34.76 32.43 21.11
N ILE A 23 35.36 33.30 20.29
CA ILE A 23 35.26 34.75 20.44
C ILE A 23 33.79 35.20 20.52
N GLY A 24 33.50 36.16 21.39
CA GLY A 24 32.14 36.65 21.64
C GLY A 24 31.27 35.74 22.51
N THR A 25 31.78 34.58 22.95
CA THR A 25 31.01 33.66 23.81
C THR A 25 31.23 34.00 25.29
N PRO A 26 30.17 34.25 26.08
CA PRO A 26 30.29 34.53 27.51
C PRO A 26 30.88 33.33 28.27
N LYS A 27 31.51 33.57 29.42
CA LYS A 27 32.03 32.48 30.26
C LYS A 27 30.85 31.73 30.89
N PHE A 28 30.85 30.39 30.81
CA PHE A 28 29.80 29.56 31.40
C PHE A 28 30.25 28.89 32.68
N ARG A 29 29.29 28.62 33.57
CA ARG A 29 29.48 27.61 34.61
C ARG A 29 29.72 26.25 33.94
N LYS A 30 30.55 25.39 34.54
CA LYS A 30 31.02 24.14 33.91
C LYS A 30 29.85 23.21 33.55
N LEU A 31 29.40 23.26 32.30
CA LEU A 31 28.65 22.17 31.68
C LEU A 31 29.62 21.14 31.07
N PRO A 32 29.24 19.86 31.01
CA PRO A 32 29.97 18.84 30.28
C PRO A 32 30.14 19.22 28.81
N GLY A 33 31.28 18.88 28.20
CA GLY A 33 31.51 19.12 26.77
C GLY A 33 32.98 19.04 26.37
N PRO A 34 33.26 18.95 25.06
CA PRO A 34 34.64 18.98 24.56
C PRO A 34 35.27 20.36 24.78
N ARG A 35 36.53 20.38 25.23
CA ARG A 35 37.30 21.63 25.35
C ARG A 35 37.46 22.29 23.98
N GLY A 36 37.15 23.59 23.89
CA GLY A 36 37.38 24.39 22.70
C GLY A 36 38.84 24.85 22.59
N LEU A 37 39.27 25.14 21.37
CA LEU A 37 40.51 25.84 21.08
C LEU A 37 40.36 27.34 21.43
N PRO A 38 41.45 28.04 21.76
CA PRO A 38 41.40 29.48 21.97
C PRO A 38 40.85 30.22 20.76
N ILE A 39 39.97 31.20 20.98
CA ILE A 39 39.30 32.05 19.95
C ILE A 39 38.32 31.28 19.03
N LEU A 40 38.65 30.06 18.63
CA LEU A 40 37.89 29.25 17.66
C LEU A 40 36.86 28.33 18.32
N GLY A 41 36.96 28.11 19.63
CA GLY A 41 36.10 27.16 20.35
C GLY A 41 36.18 25.78 19.71
N ASN A 42 35.03 25.18 19.45
CA ASN A 42 34.94 23.82 18.91
C ASN A 42 34.86 23.78 17.37
N LEU A 43 35.06 24.91 16.66
CA LEU A 43 34.87 24.99 15.20
C LEU A 43 35.67 23.94 14.43
N ILE A 44 36.99 23.85 14.66
CA ILE A 44 37.86 22.90 13.94
C ILE A 44 37.43 21.46 14.21
N SER A 45 37.10 21.14 15.46
CA SER A 45 36.63 19.78 15.81
C SER A 45 35.33 19.44 15.06
N GLN A 46 34.38 20.37 14.97
CA GLN A 46 33.13 20.15 14.25
C GLN A 46 33.36 19.99 12.75
N LEU A 47 34.22 20.82 12.14
CA LEU A 47 34.54 20.71 10.71
C LEU A 47 35.26 19.39 10.38
N LEU A 48 36.21 18.96 11.20
CA LEU A 48 36.94 17.70 10.98
C LEU A 48 36.06 16.46 11.14
N HIS A 49 35.08 16.49 12.04
CA HIS A 49 34.15 15.37 12.21
C HIS A 49 33.12 15.26 11.09
N VAL A 50 32.80 16.37 10.43
CA VAL A 50 31.90 16.40 9.27
C VAL A 50 32.59 15.90 7.99
N THR A 51 33.93 15.97 7.93
CA THR A 51 34.72 15.58 6.74
C THR A 51 35.32 14.17 6.82
N ARG A 52 35.44 13.57 8.02
CA ARG A 52 36.06 12.24 8.25
C ARG A 52 35.05 11.15 8.58
N ASP A 53 34.40 10.62 7.55
CA ASP A 53 33.59 9.37 7.54
C ASP A 53 32.36 9.28 8.44
N LYS A 54 32.18 10.17 9.42
CA LYS A 54 30.97 10.24 10.27
C LYS A 54 30.03 11.34 9.78
N THR A 55 28.74 11.03 9.72
CA THR A 55 27.73 12.08 9.50
C THR A 55 27.67 13.00 10.72
N SER A 56 27.29 14.27 10.54
CA SER A 56 27.09 15.26 11.63
C SER A 56 26.19 14.71 12.76
N LEU A 57 25.22 13.86 12.41
CA LEU A 57 24.30 13.21 13.34
C LEU A 57 24.96 12.13 14.21
N GLN A 58 25.84 11.33 13.63
CA GLN A 58 26.62 10.33 14.38
C GLN A 58 27.60 11.00 15.34
N HIS A 59 28.24 12.09 14.90
CA HIS A 59 29.10 12.90 15.79
C HIS A 59 28.30 13.43 16.98
N THR A 60 27.13 14.01 16.73
CA THR A 60 26.26 14.53 17.79
C THR A 60 25.80 13.43 18.76
N THR A 61 25.44 12.26 18.25
CA THR A 61 25.09 11.09 19.08
C THR A 61 26.27 10.67 19.96
N SER A 62 27.50 10.74 19.45
CA SER A 62 28.70 10.45 20.24
C SER A 62 28.96 11.47 21.36
N LEU A 63 28.52 12.72 21.20
CA LEU A 63 28.60 13.73 22.27
C LEU A 63 27.64 13.40 23.41
N TYR A 64 26.40 13.02 23.11
CA TYR A 64 25.44 12.57 24.14
C TYR A 64 25.95 11.32 24.87
N ASN A 65 26.46 10.32 24.14
CA ASN A 65 27.02 9.11 24.75
C ASN A 65 28.23 9.39 25.66
N LYS A 66 29.01 10.44 25.36
CA LYS A 66 30.23 10.77 26.10
C LYS A 66 30.01 11.72 27.28
N TYR A 67 29.17 12.73 27.10
CA TYR A 67 28.99 13.84 28.06
C TYR A 67 27.66 13.79 28.80
N GLY A 68 26.77 12.88 28.42
CA GLY A 68 25.45 12.71 29.02
C GLY A 68 24.38 13.59 28.35
N PRO A 69 23.22 13.74 29.03
CA PRO A 69 22.02 14.29 28.41
C PRO A 69 22.07 15.78 28.11
N ILE A 70 23.02 16.48 28.75
CA ILE A 70 23.29 17.90 28.56
C ILE A 70 24.78 18.09 28.31
N TRP A 71 25.10 18.72 27.18
CA TRP A 71 26.48 19.06 26.83
C TRP A 71 26.55 20.43 26.16
N THR A 72 27.75 21.02 26.10
CA THR A 72 27.95 22.32 25.45
C THR A 72 29.15 22.38 24.52
N ILE A 73 29.03 23.19 23.47
CA ILE A 73 30.12 23.63 22.60
C ILE A 73 30.03 25.14 22.37
N SER A 74 31.12 25.73 21.89
CA SER A 74 31.15 27.13 21.47
C SER A 74 31.64 27.25 20.02
N LEU A 75 30.98 28.09 19.24
CA LEU A 75 31.25 28.27 17.81
C LEU A 75 31.31 29.77 17.47
N PRO A 76 32.32 30.23 16.71
CA PRO A 76 32.41 31.62 16.28
C PRO A 76 31.17 32.03 15.47
N GLY A 77 30.64 33.23 15.73
CA GLY A 77 29.45 33.76 15.05
C GLY A 77 28.11 33.14 15.47
N ILE A 78 28.11 32.00 16.17
CA ILE A 78 26.91 31.36 16.72
C ILE A 78 26.83 31.56 18.24
N GLY A 79 27.99 31.57 18.91
CA GLY A 79 28.06 31.64 20.37
C GLY A 79 28.04 30.26 21.00
N ARG A 80 27.31 30.12 22.12
CA ARG A 80 27.20 28.86 22.84
C ARG A 80 26.04 28.03 22.31
N VAL A 81 26.30 26.75 22.08
CA VAL A 81 25.29 25.73 21.79
C VAL A 81 25.23 24.75 22.96
N VAL A 82 24.03 24.47 23.44
CA VAL A 82 23.75 23.45 24.46
C VAL A 82 22.91 22.36 23.83
N GLY A 83 23.39 21.11 23.84
CA GLY A 83 22.63 19.95 23.42
C GLY A 83 21.83 19.39 24.60
N ILE A 84 20.56 19.06 24.36
CA ILE A 84 19.64 18.49 25.36
C ILE A 84 18.94 17.27 24.77
N ASP A 85 18.86 16.17 25.51
CA ASP A 85 18.06 14.99 25.15
C ASP A 85 17.12 14.49 26.28
N GLU A 86 17.08 15.20 27.42
CA GLU A 86 16.25 14.86 28.57
C GLU A 86 14.78 15.32 28.38
N PRO A 87 13.79 14.41 28.42
CA PRO A 87 12.39 14.75 28.16
C PRO A 87 11.80 15.81 29.09
N ALA A 88 12.13 15.82 30.38
CA ALA A 88 11.61 16.80 31.34
C ALA A 88 12.09 18.23 31.00
N THR A 89 13.36 18.36 30.64
CA THR A 89 13.96 19.62 30.19
C THR A 89 13.38 20.06 28.85
N LEU A 90 13.14 19.12 27.93
CA LEU A 90 12.51 19.42 26.66
C LEU A 90 11.05 19.88 26.82
N GLU A 91 10.27 19.28 27.73
CA GLU A 91 8.94 19.76 28.08
C GLU A 91 8.99 21.18 28.64
N TYR A 92 9.95 21.46 29.53
CA TYR A 92 10.10 22.80 30.07
C TYR A 92 10.34 23.83 28.97
N ILE A 93 11.30 23.59 28.07
CA ILE A 93 11.66 24.49 26.97
C ILE A 93 10.54 24.64 25.95
N LEU A 94 9.94 23.54 25.50
CA LEU A 94 8.99 23.55 24.38
C LEU A 94 7.55 23.85 24.80
N LYS A 95 7.24 23.83 26.10
CA LYS A 95 5.86 24.00 26.59
C LYS A 95 5.75 24.92 27.79
N LYS A 96 6.53 24.72 28.86
CA LYS A 96 6.34 25.47 30.14
C LYS A 96 6.90 26.89 30.07
N ASN A 97 8.09 27.07 29.48
CA ASN A 97 8.73 28.37 29.28
C ASN A 97 8.86 28.73 27.79
N PHE A 98 7.79 28.45 27.02
CA PHE A 98 7.79 28.52 25.57
C PHE A 98 8.18 29.89 25.01
N ASP A 99 7.69 30.99 25.60
CA ASP A 99 7.93 32.34 25.11
C ASP A 99 9.40 32.80 25.31
N ASN A 100 10.12 32.20 26.26
CA ASN A 100 11.55 32.46 26.47
C ASN A 100 12.44 31.74 25.45
N TYR A 101 11.94 30.69 24.79
CA TYR A 101 12.71 29.86 23.85
C TYR A 101 12.16 29.99 22.42
N VAL A 102 12.65 31.02 21.75
CA VAL A 102 12.26 31.38 20.37
C VAL A 102 13.11 30.66 19.34
N LYS A 103 12.75 30.70 18.05
CA LYS A 103 13.68 30.30 16.99
C LYS A 103 14.80 31.34 16.85
N GLY A 104 14.44 32.61 16.95
CA GLY A 104 15.37 33.74 16.97
C GLY A 104 16.13 33.92 15.66
N ASP A 105 17.00 34.94 15.63
CA ASP A 105 17.77 35.31 14.44
C ASP A 105 18.64 34.14 13.91
N TYR A 106 19.10 33.27 14.81
CA TYR A 106 19.90 32.10 14.44
C TYR A 106 19.22 31.21 13.39
N LEU A 107 17.93 30.90 13.56
CA LEU A 107 17.18 30.11 12.58
C LEU A 107 16.54 30.99 11.50
N SER A 108 15.91 32.10 11.87
CA SER A 108 15.14 32.91 10.91
C SER A 108 16.03 33.46 9.81
N SER A 109 17.18 34.07 10.13
CA SER A 109 18.07 34.69 9.14
C SER A 109 18.63 33.72 8.10
N ARG A 110 18.65 32.41 8.41
CA ARG A 110 19.19 31.38 7.52
C ARG A 110 18.15 30.85 6.55
N MET A 111 16.87 30.91 6.91
CA MET A 111 15.77 30.35 6.12
C MET A 111 14.92 31.42 5.43
N GLN A 112 14.99 32.68 5.88
CA GLN A 112 14.10 33.76 5.46
C GLN A 112 14.06 34.02 3.95
N ASP A 113 15.17 33.86 3.23
CA ASP A 113 15.17 34.09 1.77
C ASP A 113 14.19 33.18 1.03
N VAL A 114 14.08 31.90 1.44
CA VAL A 114 13.17 30.93 0.81
C VAL A 114 11.83 30.87 1.54
N LEU A 115 11.82 30.92 2.87
CA LEU A 115 10.59 30.70 3.66
C LEU A 115 9.90 31.98 4.12
N GLY A 116 10.50 33.14 3.83
CA GLY A 116 10.01 34.46 4.22
C GLY A 116 9.71 34.55 5.71
N HIS A 117 8.57 35.15 6.02
CA HIS A 117 7.98 35.25 7.36
C HIS A 117 6.91 34.16 7.59
N GLY A 118 7.06 33.00 6.96
CA GLY A 118 6.16 31.87 7.17
C GLY A 118 6.31 31.20 8.52
N ILE A 119 5.43 30.22 8.79
CA ILE A 119 5.27 29.55 10.09
C ILE A 119 6.56 28.87 10.60
N PHE A 120 7.50 28.53 9.70
CA PHE A 120 8.80 27.99 10.07
C PHE A 120 9.85 29.03 10.44
N ALA A 121 9.69 30.30 10.06
CA ALA A 121 10.69 31.34 10.26
C ALA A 121 10.29 32.41 11.30
N THR A 122 9.05 32.36 11.83
CA THR A 122 8.51 33.37 12.74
C THR A 122 8.31 32.90 14.19
N ASP A 123 8.28 33.88 15.09
CA ASP A 123 8.04 33.74 16.53
C ASP A 123 6.94 34.73 16.99
N GLY A 124 6.58 34.66 18.29
CA GLY A 124 5.65 35.61 18.90
C GLY A 124 4.24 35.60 18.30
N ASP A 125 3.62 36.78 18.25
CA ASP A 125 2.22 36.93 17.86
C ASP A 125 1.97 36.66 16.37
N VAL A 126 2.92 37.00 15.50
CA VAL A 126 2.86 36.65 14.06
C VAL A 126 2.71 35.14 13.90
N TRP A 127 3.55 34.36 14.58
CA TRP A 127 3.45 32.90 14.56
C TRP A 127 2.12 32.41 15.15
N LYS A 128 1.64 32.98 16.27
CA LYS A 128 0.36 32.59 16.89
C LYS A 128 -0.82 32.78 15.93
N VAL A 129 -0.86 33.91 15.19
CA VAL A 129 -1.90 34.21 14.20
C VAL A 129 -1.86 33.20 13.05
N GLN A 130 -0.69 33.03 12.41
CA GLN A 130 -0.50 32.06 11.33
C GLN A 130 -0.86 30.63 11.76
N ARG A 131 -0.42 30.24 12.96
CA ARG A 131 -0.69 28.93 13.57
C ARG A 131 -2.18 28.70 13.79
N LYS A 132 -2.90 29.72 14.28
CA LYS A 132 -4.35 29.65 14.51
C LYS A 132 -5.10 29.48 13.19
N LYS A 133 -4.81 30.31 12.18
CA LYS A 133 -5.42 30.21 10.83
C LYS A 133 -5.18 28.83 10.23
N ALA A 134 -3.93 28.38 10.16
CA ALA A 134 -3.57 27.07 9.63
C ALA A 134 -4.23 25.92 10.41
N SER A 135 -4.24 25.96 11.75
CA SER A 135 -4.89 24.91 12.55
C SER A 135 -6.39 24.80 12.31
N ASN A 136 -7.09 25.89 12.00
CA ASN A 136 -8.51 25.87 11.69
C ASN A 136 -8.78 25.23 10.34
N ILE A 137 -7.96 25.57 9.34
CA ILE A 137 -8.03 24.99 7.99
C ILE A 137 -7.84 23.46 8.04
N PHE A 138 -6.85 22.98 8.80
CA PHE A 138 -6.55 21.56 8.94
C PHE A 138 -7.65 20.75 9.68
N LYS A 139 -8.59 21.42 10.37
CA LYS A 139 -9.75 20.79 11.03
C LYS A 139 -10.96 20.59 10.11
N VAL A 140 -11.01 21.26 8.96
CA VAL A 140 -12.17 21.22 8.07
C VAL A 140 -12.35 19.80 7.51
N ARG A 141 -13.50 19.17 7.78
CA ARG A 141 -13.81 17.79 7.37
C ARG A 141 -13.62 17.57 5.87
N ASN A 142 -14.12 18.49 5.04
CA ASN A 142 -14.01 18.43 3.58
C ASN A 142 -12.54 18.39 3.11
N PHE A 143 -11.62 19.02 3.83
CA PHE A 143 -10.20 19.01 3.46
C PHE A 143 -9.58 17.60 3.62
N ARG A 144 -10.05 16.80 4.59
CA ARG A 144 -9.56 15.42 4.80
C ARG A 144 -9.93 14.48 3.64
N GLU A 145 -11.15 14.57 3.15
CA GLU A 145 -11.63 13.74 2.03
C GLU A 145 -10.88 14.08 0.73
N ILE A 146 -10.64 15.37 0.48
CA ILE A 146 -9.85 15.84 -0.67
C ILE A 146 -8.42 15.29 -0.61
N ILE A 147 -7.80 15.32 0.58
CA ILE A 147 -6.46 14.81 0.80
C ILE A 147 -6.37 13.30 0.56
N CYS A 148 -7.27 12.51 1.15
CA CYS A 148 -7.26 11.05 0.98
C CYS A 148 -7.43 10.65 -0.48
N LYS A 149 -8.32 11.36 -1.20
CA LYS A 149 -8.53 11.15 -2.64
C LYS A 149 -7.27 11.47 -3.44
N ALA A 150 -6.61 12.61 -3.17
CA ALA A 150 -5.38 12.98 -3.85
C ALA A 150 -4.26 11.95 -3.62
N PHE A 151 -4.09 11.47 -2.37
CA PHE A 151 -3.11 10.43 -2.06
C PHE A 151 -3.36 9.14 -2.84
N ALA A 152 -4.61 8.70 -2.94
CA ALA A 152 -4.98 7.50 -3.68
C ALA A 152 -4.83 7.67 -5.20
N GLU A 153 -5.19 8.83 -5.76
CA GLU A 153 -5.07 9.12 -7.20
C GLU A 153 -3.61 9.11 -7.66
N ASP A 154 -2.74 9.84 -6.98
CA ASP A 154 -1.31 9.83 -7.29
C ASP A 154 -0.67 8.49 -6.91
N GLY A 155 -1.21 7.82 -5.90
CA GLY A 155 -0.80 6.47 -5.51
C GLY A 155 -1.02 5.49 -6.66
N ASN A 156 -2.16 5.60 -7.37
CA ASN A 156 -2.41 4.79 -8.56
C ASN A 156 -1.44 5.08 -9.70
N LEU A 157 -0.99 6.33 -9.87
CA LEU A 157 0.05 6.66 -10.85
C LEU A 157 1.39 6.03 -10.46
N LEU A 158 1.76 6.07 -9.18
CA LEU A 158 2.92 5.37 -8.66
C LEU A 158 2.84 3.86 -8.92
N LEU A 159 1.69 3.22 -8.65
CA LEU A 159 1.50 1.79 -8.94
C LEU A 159 1.66 1.47 -10.43
N LYS A 160 1.21 2.34 -11.35
CA LYS A 160 1.41 2.15 -12.79
C LYS A 160 2.89 2.15 -13.17
N ILE A 161 3.68 3.05 -12.58
CA ILE A 161 5.14 3.11 -12.80
C ILE A 161 5.81 1.85 -12.25
N LEU A 162 5.46 1.45 -11.02
CA LEU A 162 5.98 0.22 -10.41
C LEU A 162 5.60 -1.03 -11.22
N ASN A 163 4.38 -1.09 -11.76
CA ASN A 163 3.93 -2.17 -12.64
C ASN A 163 4.72 -2.20 -13.96
N SER A 164 5.00 -1.04 -14.55
CA SER A 164 5.85 -0.96 -15.75
C SER A 164 7.25 -1.50 -15.46
N ALA A 165 7.87 -1.04 -14.38
CA ALA A 165 9.20 -1.49 -13.95
C ALA A 165 9.24 -2.99 -13.62
N ALA A 166 8.17 -3.53 -13.03
CA ALA A 166 8.05 -4.96 -12.75
C ALA A 166 8.00 -5.81 -14.02
N ASN A 167 7.40 -5.31 -15.11
CA ASN A 167 7.32 -6.00 -16.38
C ASN A 167 8.61 -5.90 -17.21
N SER A 168 9.35 -4.79 -17.08
CA SER A 168 10.64 -4.59 -17.77
C SER A 168 11.84 -5.16 -17.01
N GLU A 169 11.65 -5.61 -15.76
CA GLU A 169 12.72 -6.00 -14.82
C GLU A 169 13.77 -4.89 -14.60
N GLU A 170 13.37 -3.63 -14.76
CA GLU A 170 14.26 -2.48 -14.61
C GLU A 170 14.51 -2.13 -13.14
N GLU A 171 15.74 -1.68 -12.86
CA GLU A 171 16.07 -1.06 -11.57
C GLU A 171 15.48 0.35 -11.49
N LEU A 172 14.90 0.70 -10.34
CA LEU A 172 14.38 2.04 -10.06
C LEU A 172 14.94 2.61 -8.76
N ASP A 173 15.06 3.93 -8.70
CA ASP A 173 15.30 4.67 -7.46
C ASP A 173 13.97 4.98 -6.75
N LEU A 174 13.68 4.23 -5.70
CA LEU A 174 12.43 4.36 -4.95
C LEU A 174 12.37 5.68 -4.17
N GLN A 175 13.52 6.18 -3.68
CA GLN A 175 13.58 7.48 -3.00
C GLN A 175 13.21 8.60 -3.98
N GLY A 176 13.83 8.63 -5.16
CA GLY A 176 13.51 9.62 -6.19
C GLY A 176 12.04 9.59 -6.60
N LEU A 177 11.42 8.41 -6.68
CA LEU A 177 9.99 8.27 -6.94
C LEU A 177 9.11 8.84 -5.82
N PHE A 178 9.45 8.63 -4.54
CA PHE A 178 8.70 9.22 -3.43
C PHE A 178 8.80 10.76 -3.39
N PHE A 179 9.95 11.34 -3.72
CA PHE A 179 10.08 12.80 -3.87
C PHE A 179 9.23 13.36 -5.01
N ARG A 180 9.08 12.61 -6.11
CA ARG A 180 8.21 12.99 -7.24
C ARG A 180 6.73 12.84 -6.89
N TYR A 181 6.36 11.73 -6.27
CA TYR A 181 4.99 11.46 -5.79
C TYR A 181 4.51 12.57 -4.85
N THR A 182 5.25 12.81 -3.76
CA THR A 182 4.87 13.82 -2.77
C THR A 182 4.88 15.25 -3.33
N MET A 183 5.74 15.56 -4.31
CA MET A 183 5.73 16.85 -5.00
C MET A 183 4.40 17.07 -5.76
N ASP A 184 3.99 16.09 -6.56
CA ASP A 184 2.75 16.18 -7.34
C ASP A 184 1.53 16.20 -6.40
N THR A 185 1.52 15.36 -5.36
CA THR A 185 0.39 15.29 -4.44
C THR A 185 0.23 16.55 -3.60
N PHE A 186 1.31 17.09 -3.02
CA PHE A 186 1.21 18.35 -2.29
C PHE A 186 0.93 19.54 -3.20
N GLY A 187 1.43 19.54 -4.43
CA GLY A 187 1.06 20.53 -5.45
C GLY A 187 -0.46 20.57 -5.68
N LYS A 188 -1.09 19.39 -5.81
CA LYS A 188 -2.53 19.26 -6.01
C LYS A 188 -3.32 19.66 -4.77
N ILE A 189 -2.96 19.12 -3.60
CA ILE A 189 -3.66 19.36 -2.33
C ILE A 189 -3.59 20.84 -1.93
N CYS A 190 -2.42 21.46 -2.09
CA CYS A 190 -2.21 22.80 -1.58
C CYS A 190 -2.59 23.89 -2.57
N PHE A 191 -2.35 23.67 -3.87
CA PHE A 191 -2.40 24.72 -4.89
C PHE A 191 -3.19 24.35 -6.14
N SER A 192 -3.79 23.15 -6.18
CA SER A 192 -4.40 22.56 -7.38
C SER A 192 -3.45 22.57 -8.59
N ARG A 193 -2.16 22.33 -8.36
CA ARG A 193 -1.13 22.26 -9.40
C ARG A 193 -0.58 20.85 -9.53
N ASP A 194 -0.59 20.34 -10.75
CA ASP A 194 0.14 19.12 -11.10
C ASP A 194 1.54 19.51 -11.62
N PHE A 195 2.58 19.21 -10.83
CA PHE A 195 3.97 19.46 -11.24
C PHE A 195 4.47 18.45 -12.27
N GLN A 196 3.72 17.38 -12.52
CA GLN A 196 4.03 16.31 -13.47
C GLN A 196 5.37 15.62 -13.20
N CYS A 197 5.87 15.66 -11.97
CA CYS A 197 7.15 15.07 -11.58
C CYS A 197 7.11 13.54 -11.68
N LEU A 198 5.95 12.93 -11.42
CA LEU A 198 5.75 11.48 -11.47
C LEU A 198 5.41 11.01 -12.88
N SER A 199 4.61 11.78 -13.64
CA SER A 199 4.17 11.42 -15.00
C SER A 199 5.24 11.62 -16.07
N LYS A 200 6.22 12.52 -15.85
CA LYS A 200 7.33 12.79 -16.77
C LYS A 200 8.69 12.55 -16.10
N PRO A 201 9.03 11.29 -15.80
CA PRO A 201 10.22 10.96 -14.99
C PRO A 201 11.56 11.34 -15.64
N ASN A 202 11.58 11.55 -16.96
CA ASN A 202 12.77 11.89 -17.74
C ASN A 202 12.96 13.39 -17.97
N GLU A 203 11.98 14.22 -17.59
CA GLU A 203 12.05 15.66 -17.73
C GLU A 203 12.33 16.28 -16.35
N PRO A 204 13.46 16.99 -16.16
CA PRO A 204 13.72 17.67 -14.90
C PRO A 204 12.69 18.79 -14.70
N ASN A 205 11.92 18.71 -13.61
CA ASN A 205 11.01 19.77 -13.23
C ASN A 205 11.81 20.99 -12.70
N ALA A 206 11.62 22.15 -13.32
CA ALA A 206 12.37 23.36 -13.00
C ALA A 206 12.12 23.86 -11.56
N PHE A 207 10.87 23.80 -11.10
CA PHE A 207 10.49 24.16 -9.73
C PHE A 207 11.17 23.23 -8.72
N ALA A 208 11.04 21.92 -8.88
CA ALA A 208 11.68 20.94 -8.00
C ALA A 208 13.20 21.13 -7.96
N SER A 209 13.84 21.35 -9.11
CA SER A 209 15.29 21.53 -9.21
C SER A 209 15.77 22.80 -8.52
N ALA A 210 15.07 23.93 -8.71
CA ALA A 210 15.40 25.19 -8.05
C ALA A 210 15.18 25.09 -6.53
N PHE A 211 14.11 24.41 -6.12
CA PHE A 211 13.76 24.21 -4.72
C PHE A 211 14.77 23.32 -3.99
N ASP A 212 15.15 22.18 -4.57
CA ASP A 212 16.17 21.28 -4.02
C ASP A 212 17.53 22.00 -3.90
N PHE A 213 17.89 22.79 -4.90
CA PHE A 213 19.11 23.60 -4.87
C PHE A 213 19.05 24.65 -3.75
N ALA A 214 17.96 25.41 -3.62
CA ALA A 214 17.81 26.42 -2.59
C ALA A 214 17.90 25.81 -1.17
N GLN A 215 17.28 24.66 -0.95
CA GLN A 215 17.37 23.93 0.32
C GLN A 215 18.80 23.45 0.63
N SER A 216 19.54 22.97 -0.38
CA SER A 216 20.95 22.56 -0.20
C SER A 216 21.84 23.71 0.25
N VAL A 217 21.59 24.93 -0.25
CA VAL A 217 22.32 26.13 0.16
C VAL A 217 21.96 26.49 1.60
N ILE A 218 20.67 26.45 1.96
CA ILE A 218 20.24 26.72 3.35
C ILE A 218 20.87 25.73 4.33
N GLU A 219 20.94 24.45 4.00
CA GLU A 219 21.60 23.44 4.84
C GLU A 219 23.06 23.81 5.12
N HIS A 220 23.80 24.23 4.09
CA HIS A 220 25.19 24.67 4.22
C HIS A 220 25.34 25.90 5.15
N ARG A 221 24.34 26.81 5.21
CA ARG A 221 24.36 27.97 6.13
C ARG A 221 24.39 27.57 7.61
N PHE A 222 23.91 26.38 7.96
CA PHE A 222 23.97 25.87 9.34
C PHE A 222 25.37 25.33 9.70
N MET A 223 26.16 24.96 8.71
CA MET A 223 27.53 24.44 8.88
C MET A 223 28.60 25.54 8.75
N SER A 224 28.29 26.64 8.05
CA SER A 224 29.21 27.74 7.81
C SER A 224 28.86 28.98 8.66
N PRO A 225 29.69 29.37 9.65
CA PRO A 225 29.46 30.60 10.41
C PRO A 225 29.66 31.87 9.57
N PHE A 226 30.30 31.78 8.40
CA PHE A 226 30.60 32.91 7.51
C PHE A 226 29.75 32.90 6.22
N TRP A 227 28.60 32.22 6.25
CA TRP A 227 27.77 32.00 5.05
C TRP A 227 27.39 33.28 4.30
N LYS A 228 27.10 34.38 5.02
CA LYS A 228 26.76 35.68 4.44
C LYS A 228 27.87 36.22 3.55
N LEU A 229 29.13 36.10 3.99
CA LEU A 229 30.30 36.51 3.21
C LEU A 229 30.50 35.58 2.02
N THR A 230 30.43 34.26 2.23
CA THR A 230 30.64 33.30 1.14
C THR A 230 29.58 33.47 0.04
N GLU A 231 28.33 33.72 0.37
CA GLU A 231 27.26 33.89 -0.62
C GLU A 231 27.25 35.28 -1.29
N ALA A 232 27.82 36.30 -0.64
CA ALA A 232 28.00 37.61 -1.26
C ALA A 232 28.99 37.53 -2.43
N PHE A 233 30.10 36.79 -2.26
CA PHE A 233 31.22 36.81 -3.21
C PHE A 233 31.32 35.59 -4.14
N THR A 234 30.53 34.52 -3.93
CA THR A 234 30.64 33.29 -4.74
C THR A 234 29.59 33.19 -5.85
N LYS A 235 29.91 32.40 -6.89
CA LYS A 235 28.95 32.01 -7.94
C LYS A 235 27.75 31.24 -7.39
N GLN A 236 27.93 30.45 -6.32
CA GLN A 236 26.85 29.73 -5.66
C GLN A 236 25.82 30.69 -5.08
N GLY A 237 26.25 31.77 -4.41
CA GLY A 237 25.33 32.77 -3.87
C GLY A 237 24.55 33.53 -4.94
N ARG A 238 25.15 33.80 -6.12
CA ARG A 238 24.41 34.36 -7.26
C ARG A 238 23.33 33.40 -7.77
N LYS A 239 23.68 32.14 -8.01
CA LYS A 239 22.73 31.09 -8.41
C LYS A 239 21.61 30.91 -7.38
N PHE A 240 21.93 31.03 -6.09
CA PHE A 240 20.94 30.94 -5.02
C PHE A 240 19.90 32.06 -5.12
N ARG A 241 20.34 33.30 -5.32
CA ARG A 241 19.41 34.44 -5.53
C ARG A 241 18.55 34.27 -6.79
N GLU A 242 19.11 33.76 -7.87
CA GLU A 242 18.36 33.43 -9.10
C GLU A 242 17.31 32.33 -8.84
N ALA A 243 17.66 31.29 -8.10
CA ALA A 243 16.73 30.21 -7.73
C ALA A 243 15.61 30.71 -6.81
N VAL A 244 15.93 31.51 -5.78
CA VAL A 244 14.93 32.13 -4.90
C VAL A 244 13.97 33.01 -5.71
N LYS A 245 14.50 33.87 -6.59
CA LYS A 245 13.66 34.71 -7.45
C LYS A 245 12.73 33.87 -8.32
N PHE A 246 13.23 32.79 -8.92
CA PHE A 246 12.40 31.90 -9.73
C PHE A 246 11.28 31.23 -8.91
N LEU A 247 11.58 30.81 -7.67
CA LEU A 247 10.57 30.23 -6.76
C LEU A 247 9.49 31.27 -6.39
N ASP A 248 9.90 32.52 -6.19
CA ASP A 248 9.00 33.64 -5.89
C ASP A 248 8.09 33.95 -7.06
N ASP A 249 8.67 34.15 -8.24
CA ASP A 249 7.94 34.43 -9.46
C ASP A 249 6.92 33.30 -9.72
N TYR A 250 7.31 32.03 -9.55
CA TYR A 250 6.41 30.89 -9.69
C TYR A 250 5.25 30.92 -8.66
N ALA A 251 5.55 31.17 -7.38
CA ALA A 251 4.52 31.23 -6.35
C ALA A 251 3.53 32.38 -6.61
N TYR A 252 4.04 33.58 -6.94
CA TYR A 252 3.20 34.73 -7.27
C TYR A 252 2.35 34.51 -8.51
N ASP A 253 2.87 33.84 -9.53
CA ASP A 253 2.09 33.48 -10.72
C ASP A 253 0.92 32.55 -10.36
N VAL A 254 1.16 31.53 -9.52
CA VAL A 254 0.10 30.64 -9.04
C VAL A 254 -0.96 31.39 -8.23
N ILE A 255 -0.54 32.30 -7.34
CA ILE A 255 -1.43 33.11 -6.50
C ILE A 255 -2.26 34.07 -7.37
N ARG A 256 -1.63 34.76 -8.33
CA ARG A 256 -2.29 35.71 -9.24
C ARG A 256 -3.32 35.02 -10.12
N GLU A 257 -2.97 33.87 -10.70
CA GLU A 257 -3.92 33.03 -11.45
C GLU A 257 -5.11 32.62 -10.58
N ARG A 258 -4.86 32.24 -9.33
CA ARG A 258 -5.94 31.85 -8.40
C ARG A 258 -6.85 33.02 -8.05
N ARG A 259 -6.32 34.18 -7.67
CA ARG A 259 -7.14 35.34 -7.33
C ARG A 259 -7.96 35.84 -8.51
N THR A 260 -7.43 35.71 -9.73
CA THR A 260 -8.18 36.10 -10.94
C THR A 260 -9.36 35.16 -11.18
N ALA A 261 -9.16 33.85 -10.99
CA ALA A 261 -10.21 32.85 -11.22
C ALA A 261 -11.23 32.74 -10.06
N ASP A 262 -10.79 32.95 -8.82
CA ASP A 262 -11.59 32.81 -7.61
C ASP A 262 -11.17 33.84 -6.54
N PRO A 263 -11.59 35.11 -6.67
CA PRO A 263 -11.13 36.20 -5.81
C PRO A 263 -11.40 36.00 -4.32
N HIS A 264 -12.47 35.27 -3.98
CA HIS A 264 -12.89 35.00 -2.61
C HIS A 264 -12.49 33.59 -2.13
N GLY A 265 -11.84 32.79 -2.99
CA GLY A 265 -11.40 31.44 -2.66
C GLY A 265 -12.53 30.44 -2.41
N HIS A 266 -13.79 30.71 -2.80
CA HIS A 266 -14.95 29.89 -2.46
C HIS A 266 -15.22 28.71 -3.41
N THR A 267 -14.68 28.75 -4.62
CA THR A 267 -14.96 27.77 -5.67
C THR A 267 -14.06 26.54 -5.60
N VAL A 268 -12.79 26.71 -5.23
CA VAL A 268 -11.81 25.62 -5.12
C VAL A 268 -11.47 25.37 -3.65
N ASN A 269 -11.72 24.16 -3.17
CA ASN A 269 -11.45 23.75 -1.78
C ASN A 269 -10.03 23.16 -1.63
N ASP A 270 -9.00 23.91 -2.00
CA ASP A 270 -7.60 23.56 -1.70
C ASP A 270 -7.02 24.48 -0.61
N LEU A 271 -5.79 24.21 -0.17
CA LEU A 271 -5.19 24.97 0.92
C LEU A 271 -5.06 26.48 0.59
N LEU A 272 -4.69 26.81 -0.64
CA LEU A 272 -4.58 28.19 -1.12
C LEU A 272 -5.92 28.93 -1.08
N GLY A 273 -6.99 28.32 -1.59
CA GLY A 273 -8.34 28.89 -1.54
C GLY A 273 -8.79 29.15 -0.10
N LEU A 274 -8.46 28.23 0.82
CA LEU A 274 -8.76 28.39 2.24
C LEU A 274 -7.99 29.54 2.90
N PHE A 275 -6.74 29.80 2.50
CA PHE A 275 -5.99 30.95 2.99
C PHE A 275 -6.41 32.28 2.34
N ILE A 276 -6.89 32.26 1.09
CA ILE A 276 -7.48 33.45 0.44
C ILE A 276 -8.72 33.92 1.20
N ARG A 277 -9.57 33.01 1.70
CA ARG A 277 -10.76 33.32 2.52
C ARG A 277 -10.43 34.01 3.85
N GLU A 278 -9.18 33.93 4.30
CA GLU A 278 -8.70 34.55 5.54
C GLU A 278 -8.05 35.92 5.29
N ASP A 279 -8.32 36.53 4.13
CA ASP A 279 -7.87 37.86 3.69
C ASP A 279 -6.35 38.08 3.82
N MET A 280 -5.56 37.04 3.52
CA MET A 280 -4.09 37.11 3.59
C MET A 280 -3.52 37.88 2.39
N SER A 281 -2.40 38.59 2.59
CA SER A 281 -1.70 39.30 1.50
C SER A 281 -0.99 38.33 0.55
N ASP A 282 -0.61 38.81 -0.64
CA ASP A 282 0.09 37.95 -1.62
C ASP A 282 1.47 37.51 -1.12
N GLU A 283 2.15 38.37 -0.36
CA GLU A 283 3.41 38.03 0.30
C GLU A 283 3.20 36.93 1.36
N GLU A 284 2.16 37.03 2.17
CA GLU A 284 1.82 35.99 3.15
C GLU A 284 1.47 34.67 2.47
N LEU A 285 0.74 34.72 1.35
CA LEU A 285 0.39 33.54 0.56
C LEU A 285 1.61 32.91 -0.10
N ARG A 286 2.58 33.70 -0.60
CA ARG A 286 3.86 33.19 -1.13
C ARG A 286 4.64 32.47 -0.04
N ASP A 287 4.68 33.04 1.16
CA ASP A 287 5.38 32.42 2.28
C ASP A 287 4.72 31.11 2.68
N ILE A 288 3.39 31.10 2.78
CA ILE A 288 2.61 29.88 2.98
C ILE A 288 2.93 28.85 1.90
N PHE A 289 2.94 29.26 0.63
CA PHE A 289 3.21 28.38 -0.51
C PHE A 289 4.50 27.58 -0.30
N LEU A 290 5.62 28.27 -0.10
CA LEU A 290 6.93 27.63 0.04
C LEU A 290 7.08 26.87 1.36
N ASN A 291 6.48 27.35 2.45
CA ASN A 291 6.52 26.66 3.75
C ASN A 291 5.78 25.31 3.68
N PHE A 292 4.57 25.27 3.12
CA PHE A 292 3.80 24.03 3.02
C PHE A 292 4.41 23.03 2.02
N MET A 293 5.06 23.50 0.95
CA MET A 293 5.78 22.63 0.03
C MET A 293 6.93 21.88 0.70
N ILE A 294 7.82 22.53 1.47
CA ILE A 294 8.89 21.82 2.20
C ILE A 294 8.28 20.86 3.23
N ALA A 295 7.28 21.34 3.99
CA ALA A 295 6.69 20.57 5.08
C ALA A 295 6.08 19.25 4.60
N GLY A 296 5.31 19.31 3.52
CA GLY A 296 4.57 18.16 3.00
C GLY A 296 5.41 17.22 2.15
N ARG A 297 6.19 17.78 1.22
CA ARG A 297 6.95 16.98 0.25
C ARG A 297 8.09 16.21 0.91
N ASP A 298 9.05 16.95 1.46
CA ASP A 298 10.35 16.38 1.76
C ASP A 298 10.30 15.47 2.99
N THR A 299 9.46 15.81 3.97
CA THR A 299 9.36 15.01 5.21
C THR A 299 8.67 13.67 4.99
N THR A 300 7.58 13.64 4.20
CA THR A 300 6.87 12.39 3.88
C THR A 300 7.68 11.52 2.91
N ALA A 301 8.30 12.10 1.88
CA ALA A 301 9.12 11.34 0.92
C ALA A 301 10.24 10.55 1.62
N GLN A 302 10.86 11.16 2.62
CA GLN A 302 11.90 10.52 3.42
C GLN A 302 11.34 9.46 4.35
N ALA A 303 10.21 9.72 5.01
CA ALA A 303 9.59 8.72 5.85
C ALA A 303 9.25 7.46 5.04
N LEU A 304 8.67 7.62 3.84
CA LEU A 304 8.44 6.53 2.89
C LEU A 304 9.75 5.81 2.52
N SER A 305 10.78 6.56 2.11
CA SER A 305 12.07 5.98 1.70
C SER A 305 12.68 5.11 2.81
N TRP A 306 12.78 5.64 4.03
CA TRP A 306 13.32 4.89 5.17
C TRP A 306 12.41 3.73 5.59
N MET A 307 11.09 3.91 5.55
CA MET A 307 10.15 2.87 5.90
C MET A 307 10.25 1.68 4.94
N PHE A 308 10.31 1.94 3.62
CA PHE A 308 10.53 0.89 2.64
C PHE A 308 11.88 0.20 2.81
N TYR A 309 12.95 0.93 3.14
CA TYR A 309 14.23 0.32 3.49
C TYR A 309 14.10 -0.66 4.68
N ARG A 310 13.43 -0.24 5.78
CA ARG A 310 13.24 -1.08 6.96
C ARG A 310 12.34 -2.27 6.70
N ILE A 311 11.28 -2.11 5.91
CA ILE A 311 10.38 -3.21 5.53
C ILE A 311 11.13 -4.24 4.68
N CYS A 312 11.86 -3.80 3.65
CA CYS A 312 12.55 -4.73 2.74
C CYS A 312 13.72 -5.48 3.40
N THR A 313 14.25 -4.95 4.50
CA THR A 313 15.29 -5.59 5.31
C THR A 313 14.72 -6.45 6.45
N ARG A 314 13.40 -6.45 6.66
CA ARG A 314 12.70 -7.19 7.73
C ARG A 314 11.50 -7.98 7.19
N PRO A 315 11.73 -9.20 6.68
CA PRO A 315 10.66 -10.05 6.14
C PRO A 315 9.53 -10.33 7.15
N ASP A 316 9.87 -10.45 8.43
CA ASP A 316 8.93 -10.63 9.54
C ASP A 316 7.98 -9.43 9.71
N VAL A 317 8.49 -8.22 9.53
CA VAL A 317 7.67 -6.99 9.55
C VAL A 317 6.82 -6.89 8.30
N GLU A 318 7.38 -7.19 7.12
CA GLU A 318 6.62 -7.17 5.86
C GLU A 318 5.45 -8.17 5.89
N GLU A 319 5.66 -9.40 6.35
CA GLU A 319 4.61 -10.41 6.44
C GLU A 319 3.46 -9.95 7.35
N ARG A 320 3.78 -9.39 8.51
CA ARG A 320 2.78 -8.90 9.45
C ARG A 320 2.03 -7.68 8.93
N LEU A 321 2.71 -6.76 8.24
CA LEU A 321 2.08 -5.66 7.52
C LEU A 321 1.11 -6.17 6.47
N LEU A 322 1.51 -7.14 5.65
CA LEU A 322 0.66 -7.70 4.60
C LEU A 322 -0.59 -8.37 5.16
N ASN A 323 -0.47 -9.09 6.27
CA ASN A 323 -1.62 -9.70 6.94
C ASN A 323 -2.61 -8.64 7.42
N GLU A 324 -2.13 -7.54 8.03
CA GLU A 324 -2.98 -6.41 8.42
C GLU A 324 -3.62 -5.73 7.20
N ILE A 325 -2.82 -5.34 6.20
CA ILE A 325 -3.28 -4.67 4.98
C ILE A 325 -4.35 -5.51 4.25
N ASN A 326 -4.15 -6.82 4.12
CA ASN A 326 -5.11 -7.70 3.46
C ASN A 326 -6.41 -7.83 4.25
N THR A 327 -6.34 -7.85 5.58
CA THR A 327 -7.51 -7.95 6.47
C THR A 327 -8.31 -6.66 6.46
N VAL A 328 -7.66 -5.50 6.59
CA VAL A 328 -8.33 -4.19 6.65
C VAL A 328 -8.94 -3.83 5.30
N LEU A 329 -8.23 -4.06 4.20
CA LEU A 329 -8.71 -3.62 2.89
C LEU A 329 -9.79 -4.53 2.30
N ASP A 330 -9.90 -5.81 2.69
CA ASP A 330 -10.92 -6.78 2.21
C ASP A 330 -11.33 -6.60 0.72
N GLY A 331 -10.34 -6.60 -0.18
CA GLY A 331 -10.56 -6.43 -1.63
C GLY A 331 -10.60 -4.98 -2.16
N LYS A 332 -10.61 -3.94 -1.32
CA LYS A 332 -10.48 -2.52 -1.71
C LYS A 332 -9.13 -2.23 -2.38
N ALA A 333 -9.11 -1.35 -3.38
CA ALA A 333 -7.86 -0.99 -4.08
C ALA A 333 -6.93 -0.10 -3.25
N ALA A 334 -7.49 0.76 -2.40
CA ALA A 334 -6.77 1.67 -1.52
C ALA A 334 -7.57 1.83 -0.20
N PRO A 335 -6.91 2.15 0.93
CA PRO A 335 -7.60 2.45 2.18
C PRO A 335 -8.39 3.76 2.05
N ASP A 336 -9.59 3.79 2.63
CA ASP A 336 -10.29 5.03 2.96
C ASP A 336 -9.87 5.56 4.35
N TYR A 337 -10.42 6.70 4.76
CA TYR A 337 -10.06 7.34 6.03
C TYR A 337 -10.34 6.45 7.25
N GLU A 338 -11.40 5.64 7.21
CA GLU A 338 -11.75 4.75 8.33
C GLU A 338 -10.85 3.52 8.36
N ASP A 339 -10.49 3.00 7.19
CA ASP A 339 -9.53 1.90 7.07
C ASP A 339 -8.19 2.26 7.72
N ILE A 340 -7.69 3.50 7.52
CA ILE A 340 -6.41 3.96 8.07
C ILE A 340 -6.34 3.81 9.60
N HIS A 341 -7.43 4.09 10.33
CA HIS A 341 -7.47 3.96 11.80
C HIS A 341 -7.40 2.51 12.28
N LEU A 342 -7.68 1.54 11.40
CA LEU A 342 -7.58 0.12 11.71
C LEU A 342 -6.15 -0.43 11.48
N MET A 343 -5.28 0.32 10.78
CA MET A 343 -3.92 -0.09 10.40
C MET A 343 -2.89 0.15 11.50
N LYS A 344 -3.17 -0.34 12.71
CA LYS A 344 -2.41 -0.06 13.94
C LYS A 344 -0.96 -0.53 13.86
N TYR A 345 -0.71 -1.71 13.28
CA TYR A 345 0.65 -2.23 13.10
C TYR A 345 1.40 -1.42 12.05
N THR A 346 0.74 -1.02 10.96
CA THR A 346 1.33 -0.16 9.93
C THR A 346 1.71 1.21 10.50
N GLU A 347 0.87 1.80 11.35
CA GLU A 347 1.21 3.02 12.09
C GLU A 347 2.40 2.79 13.05
N ALA A 348 2.44 1.67 13.76
CA ALA A 348 3.56 1.34 14.64
C ALA A 348 4.90 1.19 13.86
N VAL A 349 4.87 0.61 12.65
CA VAL A 349 6.04 0.55 11.76
C VAL A 349 6.46 1.95 11.30
N PHE A 350 5.51 2.82 10.98
CA PHE A 350 5.78 4.21 10.62
C PHE A 350 6.44 4.98 11.77
N LEU A 351 5.90 4.88 13.00
CA LEU A 351 6.47 5.54 14.18
C LEU A 351 7.86 5.00 14.53
N GLU A 352 8.08 3.68 14.45
CA GLU A 352 9.40 3.07 14.65
C GLU A 352 10.41 3.49 13.57
N THR A 353 9.95 3.67 12.33
CA THR A 353 10.78 4.24 11.26
C THR A 353 11.22 5.66 11.63
N LEU A 354 10.29 6.52 12.03
CA LEU A 354 10.62 7.89 12.43
C LEU A 354 11.48 7.96 13.69
N ARG A 355 11.42 6.98 14.59
CA ARG A 355 12.30 6.90 15.77
C ARG A 355 13.75 6.76 15.35
N LEU A 356 14.04 5.90 14.39
CA LEU A 356 15.41 5.64 13.97
C LEU A 356 15.87 6.55 12.83
N HIS A 357 14.95 7.00 11.99
CA HIS A 357 15.19 7.86 10.83
C HIS A 357 14.19 9.04 10.81
N PRO A 358 14.26 9.95 11.78
CA PRO A 358 13.34 11.10 11.82
C PRO A 358 13.58 12.02 10.63
N SER A 359 12.54 12.32 9.84
CA SER A 359 12.64 13.20 8.67
C SER A 359 13.22 14.58 9.00
N VAL A 360 12.99 15.09 10.21
CA VAL A 360 13.69 16.26 10.76
C VAL A 360 14.59 15.78 11.89
N PRO A 361 15.92 15.69 11.71
CA PRO A 361 16.78 14.99 12.66
C PRO A 361 17.22 15.82 13.87
N ARG A 362 17.11 17.16 13.79
CA ARG A 362 17.52 18.10 14.84
C ARG A 362 16.68 19.37 14.79
N ALA A 363 16.53 20.02 15.93
CA ALA A 363 15.90 21.33 16.06
C ALA A 363 16.62 22.18 17.10
N ALA A 364 16.44 23.50 17.02
CA ALA A 364 17.10 24.45 17.91
C ALA A 364 16.19 25.63 18.28
N LYS A 365 16.53 26.24 19.40
CA LYS A 365 15.91 27.41 20.03
C LYS A 365 16.98 28.36 20.53
N VAL A 366 16.61 29.61 20.76
CA VAL A 366 17.46 30.64 21.38
C VAL A 366 16.76 31.11 22.65
N ALA A 367 17.47 31.09 23.78
CA ALA A 367 16.99 31.67 25.02
C ALA A 367 16.97 33.21 24.89
N VAL A 368 15.81 33.83 25.11
CA VAL A 368 15.66 35.30 25.05
C VAL A 368 16.18 35.94 26.33
N ASN A 369 15.84 35.37 27.48
CA ASN A 369 16.28 35.78 28.80
C ASN A 369 17.06 34.66 29.48
N ASP A 370 17.84 35.03 30.50
CA ASP A 370 18.47 34.09 31.41
C ASP A 370 17.43 33.15 32.05
N ASP A 371 17.76 31.87 32.19
CA ASP A 371 16.87 30.83 32.70
C ASP A 371 17.64 29.78 33.50
N VAL A 372 16.92 28.97 34.29
CA VAL A 372 17.45 27.80 34.98
C VAL A 372 16.58 26.59 34.62
N LEU A 373 17.18 25.61 33.97
CA LEU A 373 16.52 24.37 33.57
C LEU A 373 16.12 23.53 34.80
N PRO A 374 15.20 22.56 34.66
CA PRO A 374 14.70 21.76 35.78
C PRO A 374 15.77 21.01 36.59
N ASP A 375 16.92 20.71 35.99
CA ASP A 375 18.08 20.07 36.62
C ASP A 375 19.01 21.05 37.36
N GLY A 376 18.68 22.34 37.37
CA GLY A 376 19.49 23.42 37.92
C GLY A 376 20.51 24.01 36.95
N THR A 377 20.54 23.58 35.68
CA THR A 377 21.44 24.13 34.68
C THR A 377 21.05 25.56 34.30
N PHE A 378 21.93 26.53 34.57
CA PHE A 378 21.75 27.92 34.16
C PHE A 378 21.97 28.09 32.65
N ILE A 379 21.05 28.77 31.94
CA ILE A 379 21.08 29.08 30.51
C ILE A 379 21.00 30.61 30.29
N PRO A 380 22.06 31.27 29.80
CA PRO A 380 22.10 32.70 29.57
C PRO A 380 21.32 33.08 28.32
N ALA A 381 20.80 34.30 28.31
CA ALA A 381 20.26 34.95 27.14
C ALA A 381 21.22 34.86 25.94
N GLY A 382 20.65 34.60 24.76
CA GLY A 382 21.39 34.38 23.51
C GLY A 382 21.97 32.98 23.32
N THR A 383 21.81 32.07 24.29
CA THR A 383 22.29 30.68 24.15
C THR A 383 21.40 29.89 23.18
N VAL A 384 22.03 29.20 22.23
CA VAL A 384 21.35 28.27 21.35
C VAL A 384 21.17 26.95 22.08
N VAL A 385 19.91 26.53 22.25
CA VAL A 385 19.54 25.24 22.83
C VAL A 385 19.07 24.31 21.72
N SER A 386 19.69 23.16 21.58
CA SER A 386 19.46 22.20 20.51
C SER A 386 19.05 20.84 21.06
N TYR A 387 18.13 20.17 20.37
CA TYR A 387 17.70 18.81 20.68
C TYR A 387 17.67 17.98 19.39
N HIS A 388 18.11 16.73 19.50
CA HIS A 388 18.45 15.91 18.36
C HIS A 388 17.57 14.68 18.32
N HIS A 389 16.47 14.73 17.55
CA HIS A 389 15.53 13.61 17.41
C HIS A 389 16.23 12.32 17.00
N TYR A 390 17.24 12.41 16.12
CA TYR A 390 18.00 11.24 15.68
C TYR A 390 18.76 10.55 16.82
N SER A 391 19.35 11.34 17.73
CA SER A 391 20.09 10.83 18.90
C SER A 391 19.14 10.36 20.00
N MET A 392 18.09 11.13 20.29
CA MET A 392 17.03 10.74 21.24
C MET A 392 16.37 9.43 20.85
N GLY A 393 16.10 9.27 19.55
CA GLY A 393 15.54 8.06 18.98
C GLY A 393 16.42 6.82 19.20
N LYS A 394 17.74 6.96 19.34
CA LYS A 394 18.69 5.83 19.58
C LYS A 394 19.21 5.78 21.02
N SER A 395 18.72 6.63 21.91
CA SER A 395 19.20 6.71 23.29
C SER A 395 18.81 5.44 24.06
N LYS A 396 19.81 4.74 24.60
CA LYS A 396 19.59 3.58 25.49
C LYS A 396 18.93 3.98 26.80
N ILE A 397 19.09 5.23 27.24
CA ILE A 397 18.42 5.76 28.43
C ILE A 397 16.91 5.85 28.18
N LEU A 398 16.49 6.27 26.98
CA LEU A 398 15.08 6.44 26.63
C LEU A 398 14.40 5.15 26.14
N TRP A 399 15.15 4.27 25.44
CA TRP A 399 14.59 3.12 24.72
C TRP A 399 15.12 1.75 25.16
N GLY A 400 16.00 1.72 26.18
CA GLY A 400 16.64 0.51 26.70
C GLY A 400 17.76 -0.03 25.79
N ASP A 401 18.29 -1.21 26.11
CA ASP A 401 19.44 -1.79 25.40
C ASP A 401 19.17 -2.09 23.93
N THR A 402 17.91 -2.30 23.58
CA THR A 402 17.45 -2.59 22.22
C THR A 402 17.17 -1.31 21.40
N ALA A 403 17.63 -0.14 21.86
CA ALA A 403 17.35 1.16 21.22
C ALA A 403 17.70 1.22 19.73
N GLU A 404 18.70 0.47 19.25
CA GLU A 404 19.08 0.51 17.82
C GLU A 404 18.27 -0.48 16.95
N GLU A 405 17.56 -1.44 17.56
CA GLU A 405 16.79 -2.45 16.85
C GLU A 405 15.51 -1.86 16.24
N PHE A 406 15.15 -2.31 15.03
CA PHE A 406 13.81 -2.08 14.47
C PHE A 406 12.79 -2.96 15.19
N ARG A 407 11.93 -2.37 16.01
CA ARG A 407 10.90 -3.10 16.74
C ARG A 407 9.59 -2.30 16.79
N PRO A 408 8.71 -2.42 15.78
CA PRO A 408 7.40 -1.75 15.74
C PRO A 408 6.56 -1.98 17.00
N GLU A 409 6.71 -3.13 17.66
CA GLU A 409 6.03 -3.46 18.92
C GLU A 409 6.32 -2.46 20.05
N ARG A 410 7.36 -1.62 19.94
CA ARG A 410 7.58 -0.48 20.84
C ARG A 410 6.48 0.57 20.77
N PHE A 411 5.62 0.55 19.78
CA PHE A 411 4.52 1.50 19.64
C PHE A 411 3.16 0.85 19.84
N LEU A 412 3.12 -0.40 20.31
CA LEU A 412 1.88 -1.11 20.61
C LEU A 412 1.75 -1.35 22.12
N ASP A 413 0.52 -1.33 22.62
CA ASP A 413 0.20 -1.82 23.96
C ASP A 413 -0.13 -3.31 23.97
N ALA A 414 -0.55 -3.84 25.12
CA ALA A 414 -0.87 -5.26 25.28
C ALA A 414 -2.09 -5.72 24.45
N ASN A 415 -2.97 -4.79 24.06
CA ASN A 415 -4.14 -5.06 23.23
C ASN A 415 -3.83 -4.94 21.72
N GLY A 416 -2.62 -4.51 21.37
CA GLY A 416 -2.25 -4.21 19.99
C GLY A 416 -2.70 -2.84 19.51
N ASP A 417 -3.12 -1.95 20.42
CA ASP A 417 -3.43 -0.55 20.10
C ASP A 417 -2.16 0.29 20.07
N VAL A 418 -2.15 1.34 19.24
CA VAL A 418 -1.02 2.27 19.16
C VAL A 418 -0.89 3.02 20.48
N ARG A 419 0.16 2.72 21.24
CA ARG A 419 0.38 3.32 22.55
C ARG A 419 0.84 4.77 22.40
N LYS A 420 0.34 5.63 23.29
CA LYS A 420 0.71 7.04 23.31
C LYS A 420 2.05 7.24 24.02
N ILE A 421 3.09 7.55 23.26
CA ILE A 421 4.39 7.97 23.80
C ILE A 421 4.40 9.49 23.99
N SER A 422 5.03 9.97 25.06
CA SER A 422 5.20 11.41 25.28
C SER A 422 5.92 12.05 24.09
N PRO A 423 5.41 13.17 23.54
CA PRO A 423 6.07 13.88 22.45
C PRO A 423 7.41 14.51 22.89
N PHE A 424 7.70 14.57 24.19
CA PHE A 424 8.98 15.02 24.71
C PHE A 424 10.03 13.89 24.81
N THR A 425 9.59 12.63 24.78
CA THR A 425 10.45 11.45 24.63
C THR A 425 10.66 11.11 23.15
N PHE A 426 9.65 11.35 22.33
CA PHE A 426 9.62 11.06 20.89
C PHE A 426 9.20 12.32 20.09
N PRO A 427 10.09 13.31 19.90
CA PRO A 427 9.72 14.63 19.38
C PRO A 427 9.78 14.72 17.84
N VAL A 428 9.54 13.62 17.12
CA VAL A 428 9.71 13.58 15.65
C VAL A 428 8.73 14.49 14.90
N PHE A 429 7.59 14.79 15.52
CA PHE A 429 6.62 15.78 15.06
C PHE A 429 6.70 17.10 15.84
N ASN A 430 7.83 17.38 16.50
CA ASN A 430 7.96 18.42 17.52
C ASN A 430 7.02 18.20 18.71
N ALA A 431 6.99 19.13 19.67
CA ALA A 431 6.13 19.06 20.84
C ALA A 431 5.63 20.44 21.28
N GLY A 432 4.68 20.46 22.22
CA GLY A 432 4.12 21.71 22.77
C GLY A 432 3.34 22.53 21.72
N PRO A 433 3.28 23.86 21.86
CA PRO A 433 2.52 24.73 20.95
C PRO A 433 2.93 24.64 19.48
N ARG A 434 4.15 24.15 19.19
CA ARG A 434 4.71 23.99 17.84
C ARG A 434 4.68 22.57 17.28
N THR A 435 3.92 21.65 17.88
CA THR A 435 3.66 20.30 17.34
C THR A 435 3.24 20.37 15.87
N CYS A 436 3.64 19.42 15.03
CA CYS A 436 3.38 19.44 13.59
C CYS A 436 1.87 19.49 13.27
N LEU A 437 1.45 20.43 12.42
CA LEU A 437 0.05 20.50 11.95
C LEU A 437 -0.28 19.34 11.00
N GLY A 438 0.69 18.89 10.23
CA GLY A 438 0.54 17.84 9.22
C GLY A 438 0.70 16.41 9.76
N GLN A 439 0.86 16.20 11.06
CA GLN A 439 1.15 14.86 11.62
C GLN A 439 0.13 13.79 11.18
N GLN A 440 -1.17 14.11 11.28
CA GLN A 440 -2.23 13.19 10.87
C GLN A 440 -2.20 12.94 9.35
N PHE A 441 -1.96 13.98 8.56
CA PHE A 441 -1.90 13.86 7.10
C PHE A 441 -0.70 13.05 6.62
N ALA A 442 0.47 13.25 7.21
CA ALA A 442 1.66 12.44 6.92
C ALA A 442 1.41 10.95 7.24
N SER A 443 0.72 10.66 8.36
CA SER A 443 0.37 9.28 8.72
C SER A 443 -0.57 8.66 7.69
N ILE A 444 -1.63 9.38 7.29
CA ILE A 444 -2.58 8.92 6.26
C ILE A 444 -1.87 8.67 4.92
N GLU A 445 -1.03 9.61 4.48
CA GLU A 445 -0.28 9.51 3.22
C GLU A 445 0.62 8.28 3.21
N VAL A 446 1.46 8.13 4.24
CA VAL A 446 2.42 7.04 4.34
C VAL A 446 1.71 5.69 4.38
N LEU A 447 0.68 5.55 5.23
CA LEU A 447 -0.08 4.31 5.34
C LEU A 447 -0.80 3.97 4.02
N THR A 448 -1.36 4.97 3.33
CA THR A 448 -2.01 4.78 2.02
C THR A 448 -1.03 4.23 1.00
N VAL A 449 0.11 4.88 0.82
CA VAL A 449 1.13 4.49 -0.17
C VAL A 449 1.72 3.12 0.16
N VAL A 450 2.10 2.88 1.42
CA VAL A 450 2.66 1.59 1.85
C VAL A 450 1.67 0.46 1.58
N SER A 451 0.40 0.66 1.92
CA SER A 451 -0.65 -0.35 1.73
C SER A 451 -0.87 -0.67 0.26
N MET A 452 -0.99 0.37 -0.57
CA MET A 452 -1.17 0.23 -2.01
C MET A 452 0.01 -0.49 -2.66
N VAL A 453 1.24 -0.10 -2.33
CA VAL A 453 2.44 -0.70 -2.94
C VAL A 453 2.64 -2.15 -2.45
N LEU A 454 2.61 -2.39 -1.14
CA LEU A 454 2.89 -3.72 -0.59
C LEU A 454 1.83 -4.76 -0.97
N LYS A 455 0.57 -4.34 -1.20
CA LYS A 455 -0.49 -5.23 -1.68
C LYS A 455 -0.21 -5.79 -3.07
N HIS A 456 0.37 -4.99 -3.96
CA HIS A 456 0.57 -5.37 -5.36
C HIS A 456 2.00 -5.82 -5.68
N PHE A 457 2.97 -5.42 -4.87
CA PHE A 457 4.38 -5.58 -5.20
C PHE A 457 5.21 -6.14 -4.05
N LYS A 458 6.21 -6.94 -4.41
CA LYS A 458 7.37 -7.27 -3.58
C LYS A 458 8.52 -6.38 -4.06
N ILE A 459 9.10 -5.62 -3.14
CA ILE A 459 10.25 -4.77 -3.43
C ILE A 459 11.51 -5.48 -2.96
N GLU A 460 12.51 -5.56 -3.84
CA GLU A 460 13.81 -6.16 -3.54
C GLU A 460 14.91 -5.09 -3.70
N LEU A 461 15.51 -4.68 -2.59
CA LEU A 461 16.59 -3.70 -2.60
C LEU A 461 17.85 -4.27 -3.25
N LYS A 462 18.57 -3.42 -3.99
CA LYS A 462 19.88 -3.75 -4.56
C LYS A 462 20.94 -3.98 -3.48
N SER A 463 20.91 -3.18 -2.43
CA SER A 463 21.74 -3.33 -1.24
C SER A 463 20.87 -3.41 0.01
N LYS A 464 21.24 -4.29 0.93
CA LYS A 464 20.63 -4.39 2.26
C LYS A 464 21.41 -3.61 3.33
N GLU A 465 22.57 -3.07 2.98
CA GLU A 465 23.32 -2.18 3.86
C GLU A 465 22.51 -0.92 4.17
N GLU A 466 22.61 -0.43 5.40
CA GLU A 466 21.89 0.78 5.80
C GLU A 466 22.41 2.00 5.03
N PRO A 467 21.55 2.71 4.27
CA PRO A 467 21.95 3.92 3.57
C PRO A 467 22.51 4.94 4.55
N LEU A 468 23.54 5.68 4.12
CA LEU A 468 24.03 6.79 4.94
C LEU A 468 23.02 7.94 4.92
N PRO A 469 22.83 8.66 6.04
CA PRO A 469 22.07 9.91 6.03
C PRO A 469 22.67 10.94 5.08
N GLY A 470 21.85 11.48 4.18
CA GLY A 470 22.18 12.57 3.28
C GLY A 470 22.25 13.92 4.01
N ARG A 471 22.94 14.88 3.38
CA ARG A 471 23.06 16.26 3.87
C ARG A 471 21.86 17.07 3.37
N SER A 472 20.94 17.40 4.27
CA SER A 472 19.78 18.25 3.99
C SER A 472 19.23 18.87 5.30
N LEU A 473 18.31 19.84 5.15
CA LEU A 473 17.49 20.34 6.27
C LEU A 473 16.65 19.23 6.90
N THR A 474 16.29 18.26 6.08
CA THR A 474 15.58 17.04 6.42
C THR A 474 16.56 15.83 6.33
N LEU A 475 16.09 14.58 6.40
CA LEU A 475 16.93 13.38 6.47
C LEU A 475 16.76 12.45 5.24
N PRO A 476 17.21 12.83 4.03
CA PRO A 476 17.21 11.92 2.88
C PRO A 476 18.29 10.84 3.06
N MET A 477 18.24 9.81 2.21
CA MET A 477 19.37 8.91 2.04
C MET A 477 20.42 9.58 1.15
N ALA A 478 21.69 9.44 1.51
CA ALA A 478 22.81 10.00 0.73
C ALA A 478 22.93 9.35 -0.65
N GLN A 479 22.53 8.08 -0.76
CA GLN A 479 22.50 7.33 -2.00
C GLN A 479 21.05 7.07 -2.45
N PRO A 480 20.80 6.93 -3.76
CA PRO A 480 19.52 6.44 -4.30
C PRO A 480 19.12 5.10 -3.67
N LEU A 481 17.82 4.91 -3.42
CA LEU A 481 17.29 3.65 -2.89
C LEU A 481 16.94 2.73 -4.07
N LEU A 482 17.97 2.11 -4.64
CA LEU A 482 17.82 1.26 -5.82
C LEU A 482 17.14 -0.07 -5.47
N CYS A 483 16.11 -0.43 -6.22
CA CYS A 483 15.38 -1.67 -6.05
C CYS A 483 14.85 -2.25 -7.36
N ARG A 484 14.54 -3.55 -7.33
CA ARG A 484 13.72 -4.24 -8.32
C ARG A 484 12.32 -4.45 -7.77
N VAL A 485 11.31 -4.24 -8.60
CA VAL A 485 9.91 -4.49 -8.26
C VAL A 485 9.48 -5.82 -8.86
N LEU A 486 8.82 -6.66 -8.06
CA LEU A 486 8.23 -7.91 -8.48
C LEU A 486 6.71 -7.86 -8.27
N MET A 487 5.94 -8.34 -9.23
CA MET A 487 4.50 -8.50 -9.07
C MET A 487 4.22 -9.54 -7.96
N LYS A 488 3.47 -9.15 -6.93
CA LYS A 488 2.85 -10.12 -6.02
C LYS A 488 1.66 -10.71 -6.78
N ASN A 489 1.89 -11.84 -7.43
CA ASN A 489 0.84 -12.63 -8.06
C ASN A 489 -0.36 -12.72 -7.10
N GLN A 490 -1.54 -12.31 -7.54
CA GLN A 490 -2.78 -12.73 -6.91
C GLN A 490 -2.81 -14.27 -6.91
N LEU A 491 -2.43 -14.89 -5.80
CA LEU A 491 -2.91 -16.16 -5.26
C LEU A 491 -2.08 -16.51 -4.00
N LEU A 492 -2.73 -16.46 -2.82
CA LEU A 492 -2.28 -17.15 -1.62
C LEU A 492 -2.08 -18.65 -1.95
N ILE A 493 -0.86 -19.16 -1.72
CA ILE A 493 -0.55 -20.27 -0.79
C ILE A 493 0.98 -20.33 -0.65
N THR A 494 1.41 -20.35 0.61
CA THR A 494 2.77 -20.15 1.10
C THR A 494 3.65 -21.41 1.07
N SER A 495 4.94 -21.11 0.93
CA SER A 495 6.10 -21.77 1.55
C SER A 495 6.69 -23.06 0.94
N SER A 496 8.00 -22.97 0.69
CA SER A 496 8.99 -24.02 0.45
C SER A 496 8.98 -24.72 -0.92
N PHE A 497 9.78 -24.23 -1.87
CA PHE A 497 11.12 -24.78 -2.11
C PHE A 497 11.88 -23.98 -3.19
N VAL A 498 13.20 -23.97 -3.01
CA VAL A 498 14.23 -23.22 -3.72
C VAL A 498 14.32 -23.60 -5.20
N HIS A 499 14.59 -22.60 -6.06
CA HIS A 499 15.01 -22.71 -7.47
C HIS A 499 14.16 -23.59 -8.41
N SER A 500 13.28 -22.97 -9.20
CA SER A 500 13.28 -23.11 -10.68
C SER A 500 12.06 -22.42 -11.30
N ARG A 501 12.25 -21.90 -12.51
CA ARG A 501 11.19 -21.54 -13.46
C ARG A 501 10.10 -22.63 -13.53
N LYS A 502 8.94 -22.45 -12.88
CA LYS A 502 7.69 -23.22 -13.07
C LYS A 502 6.59 -22.24 -12.62
N TYR A 503 5.81 -21.59 -13.49
CA TYR A 503 4.78 -22.17 -14.33
C TYR A 503 4.58 -21.34 -15.61
N SER A 504 5.59 -21.30 -16.48
CA SER A 504 5.27 -21.32 -17.91
C SER A 504 4.83 -22.76 -18.20
N ILE A 505 3.85 -22.97 -19.08
CA ILE A 505 3.63 -24.31 -19.64
C ILE A 505 4.91 -24.67 -20.39
N ILE A 506 5.83 -25.39 -19.74
CA ILE A 506 7.03 -25.90 -20.39
C ILE A 506 6.56 -27.14 -21.14
N LEU A 507 6.12 -26.94 -22.38
CA LEU A 507 6.14 -28.01 -23.37
C LEU A 507 7.61 -28.41 -23.50
N ASP A 508 7.93 -29.66 -23.19
CA ASP A 508 9.27 -30.22 -23.37
C ASP A 508 9.76 -29.89 -24.78
N LYS A 509 10.81 -29.07 -24.91
CA LYS A 509 11.32 -28.62 -26.22
C LYS A 509 11.80 -29.77 -27.10
N GLU A 510 12.14 -30.90 -26.48
CA GLU A 510 12.57 -32.13 -27.15
C GLU A 510 11.46 -33.20 -27.21
N GLY A 511 10.35 -32.96 -26.53
CA GLY A 511 9.25 -33.91 -26.36
C GLY A 511 8.32 -33.99 -27.56
N PRO A 512 7.56 -35.10 -27.68
CA PRO A 512 6.74 -35.41 -28.84
C PRO A 512 5.75 -34.29 -29.16
N TYR A 513 5.09 -33.72 -28.14
CA TYR A 513 4.12 -32.63 -28.30
C TYR A 513 4.70 -31.30 -28.81
N HIS A 514 5.95 -30.95 -28.45
CA HIS A 514 6.57 -29.71 -28.94
C HIS A 514 7.04 -29.85 -30.39
N LYS A 515 7.58 -31.03 -30.76
CA LYS A 515 7.94 -31.37 -32.15
C LYS A 515 6.70 -31.39 -33.05
N LEU A 516 5.58 -31.92 -32.53
CA LEU A 516 4.24 -31.85 -33.13
C LEU A 516 3.74 -30.42 -33.35
N LEU A 517 3.78 -29.58 -32.31
CA LEU A 517 3.29 -28.19 -32.35
C LEU A 517 4.13 -27.25 -33.25
N LYS A 518 5.39 -27.60 -33.55
CA LYS A 518 6.25 -26.88 -34.49
C LYS A 518 5.96 -27.21 -35.96
N ARG A 519 5.51 -28.42 -36.27
CA ARG A 519 5.21 -28.84 -37.66
C ARG A 519 3.99 -28.05 -38.18
N LYS A 520 4.12 -27.46 -39.37
CA LYS A 520 3.06 -26.66 -40.02
C LYS A 520 2.05 -27.52 -40.80
N HIS A 521 2.39 -28.77 -41.11
CA HIS A 521 1.61 -29.68 -41.95
C HIS A 521 1.58 -31.10 -41.37
N THR A 522 0.57 -31.88 -41.77
CA THR A 522 0.42 -33.31 -41.45
C THR A 522 1.61 -34.10 -42.03
N PRO A 523 2.25 -35.01 -41.28
CA PRO A 523 3.37 -35.81 -41.77
C PRO A 523 2.95 -36.67 -42.97
N SER A 524 3.82 -36.79 -43.96
CA SER A 524 3.64 -37.75 -45.06
C SER A 524 3.73 -39.19 -44.54
N GLU A 525 3.20 -40.16 -45.29
CA GLU A 525 3.15 -41.58 -44.89
C GLU A 525 4.54 -42.13 -44.51
N LYS A 526 5.57 -41.80 -45.30
CA LYS A 526 6.98 -42.16 -45.01
C LYS A 526 7.59 -41.46 -43.79
N GLU A 527 7.03 -40.32 -43.36
CA GLU A 527 7.45 -39.61 -42.15
C GLU A 527 6.69 -40.09 -40.92
N PHE A 528 5.44 -40.54 -41.09
CA PHE A 528 4.61 -41.11 -40.04
C PHE A 528 5.20 -42.43 -39.54
N ASP A 529 5.68 -43.29 -40.45
CA ASP A 529 6.30 -44.57 -40.12
C ASP A 529 7.63 -44.45 -39.34
N LYS A 530 8.26 -43.27 -39.37
CA LYS A 530 9.50 -42.97 -38.62
C LYS A 530 9.23 -42.42 -37.21
N LEU A 531 7.99 -42.15 -36.87
CA LEU A 531 7.58 -41.71 -35.53
C LEU A 531 7.55 -42.90 -34.58
N SER A 532 7.71 -42.65 -33.28
CA SER A 532 7.43 -43.68 -32.27
C SER A 532 5.95 -44.11 -32.32
N VAL A 533 5.64 -45.34 -31.91
CA VAL A 533 4.26 -45.87 -31.89
C VAL A 533 3.30 -44.94 -31.15
N PHE A 534 3.77 -44.34 -30.05
CA PHE A 534 3.01 -43.34 -29.29
C PHE A 534 2.76 -42.04 -30.06
N GLU A 535 3.73 -41.55 -30.84
CA GLU A 535 3.56 -40.36 -31.69
C GLU A 535 2.65 -40.62 -32.90
N GLN A 536 2.66 -41.85 -33.41
CA GLN A 536 1.73 -42.32 -34.45
C GLN A 536 0.30 -42.34 -33.90
N ASP A 537 0.08 -42.87 -32.70
CA ASP A 537 -1.23 -42.88 -32.02
C ASP A 537 -1.77 -41.46 -31.76
N ILE A 538 -0.88 -40.51 -31.46
CA ILE A 538 -1.24 -39.10 -31.28
C ILE A 538 -1.66 -38.45 -32.60
N TRP A 539 -0.95 -38.69 -33.72
CA TRP A 539 -1.33 -38.14 -35.03
C TRP A 539 -2.57 -38.83 -35.64
N ALA A 540 -2.75 -40.12 -35.37
CA ALA A 540 -3.94 -40.87 -35.77
C ALA A 540 -5.21 -40.42 -35.02
N SER A 541 -5.07 -39.64 -33.95
CA SER A 541 -6.20 -39.04 -33.23
C SER A 541 -6.76 -37.83 -34.01
N PRO A 542 -8.02 -37.89 -34.51
CA PRO A 542 -8.61 -36.84 -35.34
C PRO A 542 -8.80 -35.49 -34.63
N TYR A 543 -8.50 -35.40 -33.33
CA TYR A 543 -8.65 -34.20 -32.51
C TYR A 543 -7.34 -33.45 -32.25
N VAL A 544 -6.18 -34.06 -32.48
CA VAL A 544 -4.89 -33.41 -32.16
C VAL A 544 -4.59 -32.24 -33.11
N ALA A 545 -4.95 -32.36 -34.39
CA ALA A 545 -4.87 -31.24 -35.33
C ALA A 545 -5.85 -30.09 -34.97
N ALA A 546 -7.01 -30.43 -34.40
CA ALA A 546 -8.05 -29.49 -34.01
C ALA A 546 -7.74 -28.76 -32.68
N ILE A 547 -7.00 -29.39 -31.77
CA ILE A 547 -6.61 -28.83 -30.46
C ILE A 547 -5.29 -28.06 -30.55
N ALA A 548 -4.33 -28.52 -31.35
CA ALA A 548 -3.01 -27.91 -31.46
C ALA A 548 -3.04 -26.46 -31.93
N THR A 549 -3.91 -26.13 -32.90
CA THR A 549 -3.95 -24.81 -33.52
C THR A 549 -4.52 -23.71 -32.58
N PRO A 550 -5.64 -23.93 -31.88
CA PRO A 550 -6.16 -22.98 -30.88
C PRO A 550 -5.26 -22.85 -29.65
N LEU A 551 -4.71 -23.96 -29.12
CA LEU A 551 -3.82 -23.93 -27.96
C LEU A 551 -2.53 -23.17 -28.26
N ARG A 552 -1.95 -23.36 -29.46
CA ARG A 552 -0.80 -22.62 -29.94
C ARG A 552 -1.08 -21.12 -30.05
N ARG A 553 -2.27 -20.72 -30.52
CA ARG A 553 -2.68 -19.31 -30.57
C ARG A 553 -2.87 -18.68 -29.19
N CYS A 554 -3.35 -19.44 -28.20
CA CYS A 554 -3.54 -18.93 -26.85
C CYS A 554 -2.22 -18.82 -26.08
N ILE A 555 -1.34 -19.81 -26.20
CA ILE A 555 -0.07 -19.88 -25.44
C ILE A 555 1.00 -18.93 -26.01
N TYR A 556 1.04 -18.72 -27.33
CA TYR A 556 2.08 -17.91 -27.96
C TYR A 556 1.63 -16.49 -28.34
N HIS A 557 0.33 -16.18 -28.29
CA HIS A 557 -0.20 -14.88 -28.73
C HIS A 557 -1.20 -14.23 -27.76
N ASP A 558 -1.29 -14.67 -26.49
CA ASP A 558 -2.13 -14.07 -25.43
C ASP A 558 -3.58 -13.77 -25.87
N ARG A 559 -4.24 -14.74 -26.51
CA ARG A 559 -5.67 -14.64 -26.89
C ARG A 559 -6.57 -15.49 -26.00
N LEU A 560 -7.78 -14.99 -25.77
CA LEU A 560 -8.84 -15.67 -25.00
C LEU A 560 -9.28 -17.02 -25.61
N MET A 561 -9.56 -18.01 -24.76
CA MET A 561 -10.06 -19.33 -25.16
C MET A 561 -11.50 -19.25 -25.76
N PRO A 562 -11.80 -19.97 -26.86
CA PRO A 562 -13.15 -20.05 -27.41
C PRO A 562 -14.14 -20.77 -26.50
N ARG A 563 -15.44 -20.43 -26.58
CA ARG A 563 -16.56 -20.97 -25.76
C ARG A 563 -16.69 -22.51 -25.72
N HIS A 564 -16.02 -23.22 -26.61
CA HIS A 564 -16.16 -24.67 -26.82
C HIS A 564 -14.96 -25.49 -26.32
N PHE A 565 -13.97 -24.85 -25.67
CA PHE A 565 -12.72 -25.49 -25.24
C PHE A 565 -12.54 -25.47 -23.72
N LEU A 566 -12.68 -26.62 -23.08
CA LEU A 566 -12.37 -26.85 -21.67
C LEU A 566 -11.46 -28.08 -21.57
N ILE A 567 -10.22 -27.90 -21.10
CA ILE A 567 -9.22 -28.97 -21.00
C ILE A 567 -8.78 -29.11 -19.54
N ARG A 568 -8.83 -30.35 -19.03
CA ARG A 568 -8.38 -30.76 -17.70
C ARG A 568 -6.90 -31.17 -17.76
N PHE A 569 -6.13 -31.03 -16.67
CA PHE A 569 -4.70 -31.37 -16.65
C PHE A 569 -4.33 -32.38 -15.54
N ILE A 570 -3.39 -33.28 -15.84
CA ILE A 570 -2.78 -34.27 -14.94
C ILE A 570 -1.37 -33.82 -14.55
N ARG A 571 -0.95 -34.07 -13.31
CA ARG A 571 0.41 -33.76 -12.83
C ARG A 571 1.32 -34.98 -12.93
N LEU A 572 2.54 -34.80 -13.44
CA LEU A 572 3.57 -35.84 -13.49
C LEU A 572 4.89 -35.29 -12.93
N TYR A 573 5.65 -36.10 -12.20
CA TYR A 573 6.94 -35.68 -11.63
C TYR A 573 8.09 -36.46 -12.24
N ASP A 574 9.12 -35.74 -12.68
CA ASP A 574 10.34 -36.31 -13.26
C ASP A 574 11.46 -36.31 -12.23
N ASP A 575 11.82 -37.50 -11.75
CA ASP A 575 12.86 -37.73 -10.74
C ASP A 575 14.26 -37.37 -11.26
N LYS A 576 14.52 -37.41 -12.58
CA LYS A 576 15.85 -37.10 -13.15
C LYS A 576 16.08 -35.60 -13.28
N THR A 577 15.03 -34.84 -13.60
CA THR A 577 15.15 -33.39 -13.80
C THR A 577 14.61 -32.56 -12.62
N ASN A 578 14.01 -33.20 -11.62
CA ASN A 578 13.33 -32.57 -10.47
C ASN A 578 12.18 -31.64 -10.90
N ARG A 579 11.53 -31.95 -12.03
CA ARG A 579 10.50 -31.11 -12.67
C ARG A 579 9.09 -31.66 -12.50
N LEU A 580 8.12 -30.75 -12.35
CA LEU A 580 6.69 -31.05 -12.30
C LEU A 580 6.09 -30.68 -13.67
N TRP A 581 5.41 -31.63 -14.28
CA TRP A 581 4.84 -31.56 -15.62
C TRP A 581 3.31 -31.56 -15.57
N LEU A 582 2.69 -30.83 -16.50
CA LEU A 582 1.23 -30.76 -16.65
C LEU A 582 0.83 -31.35 -18.00
N LEU A 583 0.18 -32.51 -17.99
CA LEU A 583 -0.30 -33.19 -19.17
C LEU A 583 -1.78 -32.88 -19.39
N PRO A 584 -2.22 -32.38 -20.55
CA PRO A 584 -3.65 -32.27 -20.82
C PRO A 584 -4.27 -33.67 -20.85
N ASP A 585 -5.38 -33.84 -20.12
CA ASP A 585 -6.12 -35.09 -19.97
C ASP A 585 -6.91 -35.36 -21.25
N ILE A 586 -6.26 -36.00 -22.22
CA ILE A 586 -6.82 -36.31 -23.53
C ILE A 586 -6.89 -37.83 -23.67
N THR A 587 -8.09 -38.41 -23.63
CA THR A 587 -8.27 -39.82 -24.04
C THR A 587 -9.31 -39.99 -25.15
N GLY A 588 -8.96 -40.84 -26.12
CA GLY A 588 -9.81 -41.25 -27.22
C GLY A 588 -10.64 -42.48 -26.86
N LYS A 589 -11.97 -42.30 -26.75
CA LYS A 589 -13.03 -43.21 -27.22
C LYS A 589 -14.42 -42.68 -26.79
N THR A 590 -15.07 -42.00 -27.75
CA THR A 590 -16.52 -41.93 -28.08
C THR A 590 -17.59 -41.85 -26.99
N TYR A 591 -18.43 -40.80 -27.08
CA TYR A 591 -19.87 -40.98 -27.33
C TYR A 591 -20.26 -40.13 -28.55
N ARG A 592 -20.82 -40.77 -29.59
CA ARG A 592 -21.48 -40.08 -30.70
C ARG A 592 -22.77 -39.49 -30.14
N ASP A 593 -22.79 -38.19 -29.88
CA ASP A 593 -24.06 -37.47 -29.90
C ASP A 593 -23.90 -36.20 -30.72
N LYS A 594 -24.49 -36.21 -31.91
CA LYS A 594 -24.59 -35.05 -32.80
C LYS A 594 -25.68 -34.14 -32.25
N ARG A 595 -25.40 -33.37 -31.19
CA ARG A 595 -26.26 -32.23 -30.81
C ARG A 595 -25.42 -30.99 -30.53
N HIS A 596 -25.91 -29.89 -31.10
CA HIS A 596 -25.23 -28.61 -31.17
C HIS A 596 -25.03 -28.03 -29.75
N GLY A 597 -23.79 -27.64 -29.42
CA GLY A 597 -23.52 -26.65 -28.39
C GLY A 597 -23.27 -27.12 -26.95
N LEU A 598 -22.74 -28.32 -26.69
CA LEU A 598 -22.27 -28.70 -25.35
C LEU A 598 -20.75 -28.97 -25.31
N ALA A 599 -20.11 -28.50 -24.24
CA ALA A 599 -18.68 -28.62 -23.95
C ALA A 599 -18.19 -30.08 -24.03
N PHE A 600 -17.02 -30.28 -24.64
CA PHE A 600 -16.35 -31.58 -24.67
C PHE A 600 -15.81 -31.90 -23.28
N TYR A 601 -16.47 -32.78 -22.53
CA TYR A 601 -15.92 -33.37 -21.31
C TYR A 601 -15.04 -34.56 -21.69
N ILE A 602 -13.72 -34.43 -21.52
CA ILE A 602 -12.79 -35.52 -21.76
C ILE A 602 -12.62 -36.32 -20.48
N ARG A 603 -12.87 -37.63 -20.58
CA ARG A 603 -12.82 -38.59 -19.47
C ARG A 603 -11.37 -39.08 -19.32
N SER A 604 -10.83 -39.11 -18.11
CA SER A 604 -9.52 -39.73 -17.87
C SER A 604 -9.67 -41.26 -17.85
N ARG A 605 -8.72 -41.97 -18.46
CA ARG A 605 -8.45 -43.37 -18.15
C ARG A 605 -7.06 -43.49 -17.55
N ALA A 606 -6.93 -44.34 -16.54
CA ALA A 606 -5.71 -44.60 -15.79
C ALA A 606 -4.59 -45.29 -16.62
N ASP A 607 -4.88 -45.65 -17.88
CA ASP A 607 -4.01 -46.39 -18.80
C ASP A 607 -2.89 -45.51 -19.39
N VAL A 608 -3.17 -44.27 -19.80
CA VAL A 608 -2.15 -43.33 -20.32
C VAL A 608 -1.12 -42.97 -19.26
N VAL A 609 -1.58 -42.75 -18.02
CA VAL A 609 -0.69 -42.47 -16.88
C VAL A 609 0.15 -43.70 -16.56
N SER A 610 -0.41 -44.90 -16.61
CA SER A 610 0.32 -46.14 -16.37
C SER A 610 1.40 -46.41 -17.43
N ALA A 611 1.13 -46.13 -18.72
CA ALA A 611 2.11 -46.31 -19.80
C ALA A 611 3.33 -45.39 -19.66
N LEU A 612 3.13 -44.10 -19.34
CA LEU A 612 4.21 -43.13 -19.11
C LEU A 612 5.04 -43.45 -17.85
N THR A 613 4.42 -44.11 -16.87
CA THR A 613 5.07 -44.55 -15.63
C THR A 613 5.86 -45.85 -15.85
N GLN A 614 5.38 -46.76 -16.71
CA GLN A 614 6.05 -48.03 -17.04
C GLN A 614 7.33 -47.86 -17.87
N GLU A 615 7.47 -46.79 -18.65
CA GLU A 615 8.74 -46.45 -19.34
C GLU A 615 9.85 -45.93 -18.40
N GLY A 616 9.59 -45.81 -17.09
CA GLY A 616 10.59 -45.44 -16.09
C GLY A 616 11.07 -43.98 -16.14
N LYS A 617 10.36 -43.10 -16.88
CA LYS A 617 10.72 -41.69 -17.03
C LYS A 617 10.07 -40.75 -16.02
N TYR A 618 8.93 -41.12 -15.41
CA TYR A 618 8.17 -40.26 -14.51
C TYR A 618 7.59 -41.05 -13.32
N LYS A 619 7.57 -40.47 -12.12
CA LYS A 619 6.80 -40.98 -10.98
C LYS A 619 5.42 -40.32 -10.93
N GLN A 620 4.38 -41.13 -10.76
CA GLN A 620 3.01 -40.66 -10.65
C GLN A 620 2.81 -39.91 -9.32
N ILE A 621 2.45 -38.63 -9.39
CA ILE A 621 1.99 -37.84 -8.23
C ILE A 621 0.53 -37.47 -8.52
N GLN A 622 -0.38 -38.33 -8.07
CA GLN A 622 -1.84 -38.17 -8.10
C GLN A 622 -2.52 -38.21 -9.48
N SER A 623 -3.51 -39.10 -9.61
CA SER A 623 -4.42 -39.23 -10.77
C SER A 623 -5.46 -38.11 -10.88
N ASP A 624 -5.45 -37.18 -9.93
CA ASP A 624 -6.58 -36.29 -9.69
C ASP A 624 -6.41 -35.06 -10.56
N ALA A 625 -7.01 -35.12 -11.75
CA ALA A 625 -6.86 -34.05 -12.70
C ALA A 625 -7.62 -32.78 -12.26
N TYR A 626 -6.99 -31.62 -12.43
CA TYR A 626 -7.40 -30.35 -11.82
C TYR A 626 -7.59 -29.25 -12.87
N TRP A 627 -8.41 -28.25 -12.53
CA TRP A 627 -8.63 -27.04 -13.34
C TRP A 627 -7.70 -25.92 -12.86
N ARG A 628 -7.17 -25.10 -13.77
CA ARG A 628 -6.49 -23.89 -13.34
C ARG A 628 -7.51 -22.87 -12.76
N PRO A 629 -7.14 -22.11 -11.72
CA PRO A 629 -8.01 -21.10 -11.11
C PRO A 629 -8.55 -20.03 -12.08
N ASP A 630 -7.79 -19.63 -13.10
CA ASP A 630 -8.19 -18.68 -14.14
C ASP A 630 -9.31 -19.22 -15.04
N MET A 631 -9.29 -20.52 -15.33
CA MET A 631 -10.29 -21.20 -16.14
C MET A 631 -11.60 -21.43 -15.38
N ILE A 632 -11.54 -21.60 -14.06
CA ILE A 632 -12.71 -21.75 -13.20
C ILE A 632 -13.61 -20.51 -13.33
N HIS A 633 -13.06 -19.31 -13.17
CA HIS A 633 -13.81 -18.05 -13.36
C HIS A 633 -14.40 -17.89 -14.77
N HIS A 634 -13.72 -18.39 -15.81
CA HIS A 634 -14.21 -18.32 -17.19
C HIS A 634 -15.40 -19.25 -17.43
N VAL A 635 -15.32 -20.51 -16.97
CA VAL A 635 -16.44 -21.48 -17.00
C VAL A 635 -17.66 -20.90 -16.29
N TRP A 636 -17.46 -20.27 -15.13
CA TRP A 636 -18.55 -19.68 -14.35
C TRP A 636 -19.26 -18.53 -15.06
N ARG A 637 -18.54 -17.65 -15.78
CA ARG A 637 -19.17 -16.57 -16.56
C ARG A 637 -20.04 -17.09 -17.70
N ILE A 638 -19.66 -18.21 -18.31
CA ILE A 638 -20.45 -18.83 -19.38
C ILE A 638 -21.73 -19.43 -18.78
N LEU A 639 -21.62 -20.20 -17.69
CA LEU A 639 -22.76 -20.80 -17.00
C LEU A 639 -23.77 -19.76 -16.48
N LEU A 640 -23.31 -18.69 -15.84
CA LEU A 640 -24.15 -17.59 -15.37
C LEU A 640 -24.92 -16.90 -16.51
N ARG A 641 -24.28 -16.75 -17.67
CA ARG A 641 -24.91 -16.10 -18.82
C ARG A 641 -26.00 -16.97 -19.42
N ASP A 642 -25.78 -18.29 -19.47
CA ASP A 642 -26.74 -19.23 -20.03
C ASP A 642 -27.93 -19.43 -19.07
N LEU A 643 -27.69 -19.52 -17.76
CA LEU A 643 -28.74 -19.55 -16.71
C LEU A 643 -29.59 -18.28 -16.70
N LYS A 644 -28.99 -17.10 -16.89
CA LYS A 644 -29.73 -15.83 -17.00
C LYS A 644 -30.67 -15.83 -18.21
N LYS A 645 -30.23 -16.42 -19.32
CA LYS A 645 -31.03 -16.51 -20.55
C LYS A 645 -32.18 -17.50 -20.41
N GLU A 646 -31.96 -18.64 -19.75
CA GLU A 646 -33.03 -19.59 -19.41
C GLU A 646 -34.02 -19.01 -18.39
N TRP A 647 -33.54 -18.24 -17.41
CA TRP A 647 -34.40 -17.52 -16.46
C TRP A 647 -35.33 -16.53 -17.15
N ASP A 648 -34.81 -15.73 -18.09
CA ASP A 648 -35.61 -14.76 -18.83
C ASP A 648 -36.71 -15.47 -19.66
N ASN A 649 -36.44 -16.67 -20.18
CA ASN A 649 -37.45 -17.51 -20.85
C ASN A 649 -38.51 -18.04 -19.87
N ILE A 650 -38.10 -18.62 -18.73
CA ILE A 650 -39.03 -19.16 -17.71
C ILE A 650 -39.93 -18.05 -17.16
N LYS A 651 -39.35 -16.88 -16.87
CA LYS A 651 -40.11 -15.71 -16.40
C LYS A 651 -41.18 -15.32 -17.41
N THR A 652 -40.83 -15.27 -18.70
CA THR A 652 -41.77 -14.92 -19.77
C THR A 652 -42.92 -15.94 -19.84
N THR A 653 -42.63 -17.23 -19.71
CA THR A 653 -43.65 -18.30 -19.70
C THR A 653 -44.58 -18.21 -18.48
N VAL A 654 -44.03 -17.88 -17.30
CA VAL A 654 -44.80 -17.79 -16.04
C VAL A 654 -45.65 -16.51 -15.98
N ASP A 655 -45.10 -15.38 -16.44
CA ASP A 655 -45.85 -14.11 -16.59
C ASP A 655 -47.03 -14.30 -17.56
N ASN A 656 -46.85 -15.08 -18.64
CA ASN A 656 -47.91 -15.44 -19.59
C ASN A 656 -48.96 -16.39 -18.99
N ALA A 657 -48.65 -17.14 -17.93
CA ALA A 657 -49.57 -18.03 -17.22
C ALA A 657 -50.34 -17.32 -16.07
N GLY A 658 -50.19 -16.00 -15.93
CA GLY A 658 -50.93 -15.18 -14.96
C GLY A 658 -50.31 -15.12 -13.55
N ALA A 659 -49.12 -15.68 -13.36
CA ALA A 659 -48.36 -15.56 -12.10
C ALA A 659 -47.18 -14.59 -12.29
N LYS A 660 -47.00 -13.60 -11.41
CA LYS A 660 -45.87 -12.66 -11.48
C LYS A 660 -44.66 -13.20 -10.72
N LEU A 661 -43.53 -13.40 -11.41
CA LEU A 661 -42.23 -13.69 -10.78
C LEU A 661 -41.43 -12.39 -10.60
N CYS A 662 -41.12 -12.03 -9.35
CA CYS A 662 -40.26 -10.89 -9.05
C CYS A 662 -38.78 -11.27 -9.31
N ARG A 663 -38.12 -10.50 -10.18
CA ARG A 663 -36.69 -10.64 -10.46
C ARG A 663 -35.92 -9.79 -9.45
N THR A 664 -35.58 -10.32 -8.29
CA THR A 664 -34.71 -9.59 -7.37
C THR A 664 -33.34 -10.22 -7.18
N ASP A 665 -33.19 -11.55 -7.19
CA ASP A 665 -31.86 -12.19 -7.23
C ASP A 665 -31.93 -13.66 -7.70
N LEU A 666 -31.04 -14.05 -8.63
CA LEU A 666 -30.81 -15.46 -8.97
C LEU A 666 -29.73 -16.03 -8.04
N PHE A 667 -30.03 -17.10 -7.31
CA PHE A 667 -29.10 -17.72 -6.36
C PHE A 667 -28.69 -19.12 -6.84
N ILE A 668 -27.39 -19.34 -7.01
CA ILE A 668 -26.84 -20.67 -7.34
C ILE A 668 -26.34 -21.32 -6.05
N PRO A 669 -26.92 -22.45 -5.64
CA PRO A 669 -26.49 -23.20 -4.46
C PRO A 669 -25.18 -23.96 -4.72
N MET A 670 -24.23 -23.87 -3.78
CA MET A 670 -22.99 -24.64 -3.75
C MET A 670 -22.97 -25.56 -2.52
N LEU A 671 -22.61 -26.84 -2.67
CA LEU A 671 -22.36 -27.73 -1.54
C LEU A 671 -20.87 -27.70 -1.17
N ARG A 672 -20.57 -27.64 0.12
CA ARG A 672 -19.21 -27.74 0.67
C ARG A 672 -18.95 -29.18 1.09
N ASP A 673 -17.92 -29.84 0.55
CA ASP A 673 -17.44 -31.11 1.11
C ASP A 673 -16.69 -30.83 2.41
N ASN A 674 -17.08 -31.51 3.48
CA ASN A 674 -16.53 -31.32 4.83
C ASN A 674 -15.12 -31.92 5.01
N ARG A 675 -14.54 -32.57 3.99
CA ARG A 675 -13.25 -33.27 4.15
C ARG A 675 -12.00 -32.46 3.79
N ASN A 676 -12.08 -31.45 2.93
CA ASN A 676 -10.94 -30.62 2.57
C ASN A 676 -11.34 -29.14 2.49
N GLN A 677 -10.93 -28.34 3.48
CA GLN A 677 -11.35 -26.94 3.66
C GLN A 677 -10.97 -25.96 2.52
N GLN A 678 -10.42 -26.42 1.39
CA GLN A 678 -9.98 -25.58 0.26
C GLN A 678 -10.45 -26.05 -1.14
N GLN A 679 -11.35 -27.03 -1.24
CA GLN A 679 -11.81 -27.54 -2.54
C GLN A 679 -13.28 -27.19 -2.80
N TYR A 680 -13.52 -26.43 -3.88
CA TYR A 680 -14.84 -26.31 -4.50
C TYR A 680 -14.95 -27.37 -5.58
N ASP A 681 -15.52 -28.52 -5.25
CA ASP A 681 -15.76 -29.55 -6.24
C ASP A 681 -16.99 -29.19 -7.08
N VAL A 682 -16.79 -29.03 -8.38
CA VAL A 682 -17.84 -29.34 -9.35
C VAL A 682 -17.83 -30.86 -9.51
N TYR A 683 -18.58 -31.52 -8.63
CA TYR A 683 -18.97 -32.93 -8.64
C TYR A 683 -17.95 -33.92 -9.22
N SER A 684 -17.09 -34.46 -8.35
CA SER A 684 -16.41 -35.74 -8.60
C SER A 684 -16.85 -36.77 -7.55
N ASN A 685 -17.06 -38.02 -7.99
CA ASN A 685 -17.77 -39.08 -7.30
C ASN A 685 -17.31 -39.36 -5.85
N SER A 686 -18.23 -39.23 -4.87
CA SER A 686 -18.75 -40.35 -4.05
C SER A 686 -19.55 -39.83 -2.83
N ARG A 687 -20.85 -40.20 -2.77
CA ARG A 687 -21.87 -39.88 -1.74
C ARG A 687 -22.66 -38.56 -1.89
N HIS A 688 -23.55 -38.61 -2.89
CA HIS A 688 -24.91 -38.05 -3.05
C HIS A 688 -25.39 -36.80 -2.28
N ILE A 689 -25.56 -35.69 -3.02
CA ILE A 689 -26.89 -35.12 -3.27
C ILE A 689 -27.00 -34.78 -4.79
N PRO A 690 -27.75 -35.54 -5.60
CA PRO A 690 -27.83 -35.32 -7.06
C PRO A 690 -28.86 -34.24 -7.46
N GLY A 691 -28.49 -33.33 -8.39
CA GLY A 691 -29.45 -32.73 -9.32
C GLY A 691 -30.10 -31.38 -8.97
N LEU A 692 -29.37 -30.45 -8.34
CA LEU A 692 -29.87 -29.10 -8.01
C LEU A 692 -29.60 -28.12 -9.16
N GLN A 693 -30.65 -27.66 -9.86
CA GLN A 693 -30.50 -26.84 -11.08
C GLN A 693 -30.93 -25.37 -10.97
N CYS A 694 -31.83 -24.98 -10.07
CA CYS A 694 -32.28 -23.59 -9.93
C CYS A 694 -33.00 -23.33 -8.59
N ILE A 695 -32.93 -22.11 -8.08
CA ILE A 695 -33.71 -21.60 -6.95
C ILE A 695 -34.66 -20.49 -7.45
N LEU A 696 -35.97 -20.69 -7.34
CA LEU A 696 -37.06 -19.77 -7.67
C LEU A 696 -37.59 -19.09 -6.40
N VAL A 697 -37.40 -17.79 -6.20
CA VAL A 697 -37.91 -17.11 -5.01
C VAL A 697 -39.40 -16.77 -5.19
N LEU A 698 -40.26 -17.18 -4.25
CA LEU A 698 -41.68 -16.83 -4.20
C LEU A 698 -41.94 -15.83 -3.07
N ASP A 699 -42.77 -14.83 -3.37
CA ASP A 699 -43.07 -13.71 -2.47
C ASP A 699 -43.86 -14.21 -1.26
N GLY A 700 -43.37 -13.87 -0.07
CA GLY A 700 -43.97 -14.25 1.20
C GLY A 700 -44.03 -13.04 2.12
N GLN A 701 -45.10 -12.25 1.99
CA GLN A 701 -45.52 -11.29 3.02
C GLN A 701 -46.14 -12.10 4.17
N GLU A 702 -45.52 -12.07 5.37
CA GLU A 702 -46.17 -12.47 6.62
C GLU A 702 -47.30 -11.44 6.90
N GLU A 703 -48.55 -11.92 6.88
CA GLU A 703 -49.70 -11.41 7.64
C GLU A 703 -50.14 -9.93 7.47
N SER A 704 -51.09 -9.69 6.57
CA SER A 704 -52.33 -9.02 6.97
C SER A 704 -53.52 -9.86 6.55
N ASN A 705 -54.29 -10.32 7.54
CA ASN A 705 -55.55 -11.02 7.35
C ASN A 705 -56.55 -10.05 6.71
N THR A 706 -56.72 -10.10 5.38
CA THR A 706 -57.97 -9.95 4.62
C THR A 706 -57.67 -9.61 3.16
N ILE A 707 -57.66 -10.61 2.27
CA ILE A 707 -57.98 -10.39 0.85
C ILE A 707 -58.88 -11.53 0.40
N ASN A 708 -60.18 -11.23 0.34
CA ASN A 708 -61.24 -12.04 -0.25
C ASN A 708 -61.18 -11.89 -1.78
N ASP A 709 -60.21 -12.54 -2.42
CA ASP A 709 -60.13 -12.49 -3.89
C ASP A 709 -59.62 -13.82 -4.45
N GLY A 710 -60.44 -14.89 -4.34
CA GLY A 710 -60.43 -16.10 -5.18
C GLY A 710 -59.10 -16.86 -5.43
N ARG A 711 -57.99 -16.48 -4.80
CA ARG A 711 -56.65 -17.01 -5.04
C ARG A 711 -56.37 -18.15 -4.08
N LYS A 712 -55.91 -19.29 -4.62
CA LYS A 712 -55.45 -20.42 -3.82
C LYS A 712 -54.27 -19.98 -2.93
N GLN A 713 -54.45 -20.02 -1.61
CA GLN A 713 -53.37 -19.87 -0.64
C GLN A 713 -52.33 -20.98 -0.82
N LEU A 714 -51.03 -20.65 -0.73
CA LEU A 714 -49.99 -21.65 -0.53
C LEU A 714 -50.13 -22.21 0.91
N PRO A 715 -50.18 -23.54 1.11
CA PRO A 715 -50.29 -24.11 2.45
C PRO A 715 -49.06 -23.78 3.31
N MET A 716 -49.30 -23.51 4.60
CA MET A 716 -48.25 -23.33 5.61
C MET A 716 -47.25 -24.49 5.59
N ILE A 717 -45.97 -24.17 5.45
CA ILE A 717 -44.87 -25.14 5.55
C ILE A 717 -44.79 -25.59 7.01
N PRO A 718 -44.86 -26.90 7.32
CA PRO A 718 -44.80 -27.39 8.69
C PRO A 718 -43.46 -27.05 9.35
N SER A 719 -43.51 -26.82 10.66
CA SER A 719 -42.40 -26.35 11.51
C SER A 719 -41.24 -27.34 11.68
N SER A 720 -41.35 -28.57 11.15
CA SER A 720 -40.36 -29.63 11.35
C SER A 720 -39.67 -29.98 10.03
N PRO A 721 -38.35 -29.75 9.92
CA PRO A 721 -37.58 -30.02 8.71
C PRO A 721 -37.26 -31.51 8.53
N ILE A 722 -36.93 -31.91 7.31
CA ILE A 722 -36.63 -33.29 6.94
C ILE A 722 -35.15 -33.37 6.51
N GLY A 723 -34.33 -34.00 7.36
CA GLY A 723 -32.92 -34.26 7.09
C GLY A 723 -31.95 -33.39 7.90
N THR A 724 -30.66 -33.73 7.82
CA THR A 724 -29.58 -32.99 8.48
C THR A 724 -29.37 -31.62 7.83
N PRO A 725 -29.13 -30.56 8.61
CA PRO A 725 -28.88 -29.22 8.09
C PRO A 725 -27.66 -29.22 7.15
N VAL A 726 -27.78 -28.55 6.00
CA VAL A 726 -26.71 -28.45 5.00
C VAL A 726 -26.15 -27.04 4.92
N SER A 727 -24.87 -26.91 4.58
CA SER A 727 -24.25 -25.62 4.27
C SER A 727 -24.33 -25.36 2.77
N VAL A 728 -24.95 -24.25 2.39
CA VAL A 728 -25.12 -23.86 0.99
C VAL A 728 -24.42 -22.53 0.75
N GLY A 729 -23.53 -22.51 -0.24
CA GLY A 729 -22.97 -21.27 -0.78
C GLY A 729 -23.93 -20.64 -1.78
N PHE A 730 -24.05 -19.32 -1.74
CA PHE A 730 -24.87 -18.51 -2.63
C PHE A 730 -24.03 -17.45 -3.32
N VAL A 731 -24.30 -17.18 -4.59
CA VAL A 731 -23.75 -16.05 -5.32
C VAL A 731 -24.90 -15.17 -5.79
N SER A 732 -24.89 -13.89 -5.41
CA SER A 732 -25.89 -12.95 -5.93
C SER A 732 -25.55 -12.57 -7.37
N SER A 733 -26.53 -12.69 -8.26
CA SER A 733 -26.44 -12.22 -9.64
C SER A 733 -26.24 -10.69 -9.77
N ARG A 734 -26.53 -9.92 -8.72
CA ARG A 734 -26.45 -8.45 -8.71
C ARG A 734 -25.10 -7.95 -8.18
N THR A 735 -24.60 -8.53 -7.10
CA THR A 735 -23.35 -8.10 -6.46
C THR A 735 -22.14 -8.96 -6.84
N ASN A 736 -22.39 -10.13 -7.43
CA ASN A 736 -21.36 -11.13 -7.76
C ASN A 736 -20.54 -11.57 -6.53
N GLN A 737 -21.08 -11.36 -5.32
CA GLN A 737 -20.46 -11.74 -4.06
C GLN A 737 -20.92 -13.14 -3.64
N TYR A 738 -19.97 -13.91 -3.14
CA TYR A 738 -20.19 -15.24 -2.57
C TYR A 738 -20.49 -15.14 -1.07
N SER A 739 -21.50 -15.86 -0.62
CA SER A 739 -21.85 -16.00 0.80
C SER A 739 -22.10 -17.47 1.11
N VAL A 740 -21.74 -17.94 2.31
CA VAL A 740 -22.01 -19.32 2.74
C VAL A 740 -22.97 -19.27 3.90
N GLN A 741 -24.11 -19.95 3.78
CA GLN A 741 -25.01 -20.13 4.92
C GLN A 741 -24.97 -21.58 5.38
N SER A 742 -24.70 -21.75 6.65
CA SER A 742 -24.77 -23.02 7.35
C SER A 742 -26.19 -23.26 7.87
N ASN A 743 -26.53 -24.51 8.15
CA ASN A 743 -27.79 -24.90 8.81
C ASN A 743 -29.08 -24.67 8.00
N ILE A 744 -29.01 -24.78 6.68
CA ILE A 744 -30.21 -24.74 5.84
C ILE A 744 -30.98 -26.05 6.00
N MET A 745 -32.26 -25.91 6.33
CA MET A 745 -33.20 -27.00 6.50
C MET A 745 -33.92 -27.32 5.19
N ALA A 746 -33.93 -28.59 4.78
CA ALA A 746 -34.69 -29.07 3.63
C ALA A 746 -36.08 -29.57 4.05
N TYR A 747 -37.09 -29.39 3.18
CA TYR A 747 -38.47 -29.83 3.43
C TYR A 747 -38.97 -30.68 2.25
N ASP A 748 -39.61 -31.82 2.55
CA ASP A 748 -40.22 -32.72 1.54
C ASP A 748 -41.59 -32.19 1.11
N ILE A 749 -41.67 -31.62 -0.08
CA ILE A 749 -42.90 -31.04 -0.61
C ILE A 749 -44.03 -32.05 -0.79
N ARG A 750 -43.74 -33.34 -1.02
CA ARG A 750 -44.79 -34.36 -1.15
C ARG A 750 -45.53 -34.57 0.18
N LYS A 751 -44.84 -34.36 1.31
CA LYS A 751 -45.46 -34.34 2.65
C LYS A 751 -46.16 -33.01 2.98
N VAL A 752 -45.73 -31.90 2.39
CA VAL A 752 -46.28 -30.56 2.69
C VAL A 752 -47.50 -30.21 1.82
N TRP A 753 -47.49 -30.55 0.53
CA TRP A 753 -48.53 -30.14 -0.43
C TRP A 753 -49.26 -31.31 -1.11
N GLY A 754 -49.00 -32.55 -0.66
CA GLY A 754 -49.60 -33.76 -1.22
C GLY A 754 -49.20 -34.03 -2.68
N LYS A 755 -49.74 -35.11 -3.27
CA LYS A 755 -49.50 -35.45 -4.69
C LYS A 755 -50.04 -34.38 -5.65
N GLU A 756 -51.14 -33.72 -5.28
CA GLU A 756 -51.80 -32.70 -6.10
C GLU A 756 -50.98 -31.40 -6.21
N GLY A 757 -50.42 -30.90 -5.10
CA GLY A 757 -49.59 -29.70 -5.11
C GLY A 757 -48.29 -29.88 -5.90
N LEU A 758 -47.69 -31.07 -5.81
CA LEU A 758 -46.53 -31.43 -6.63
C LEU A 758 -46.87 -31.45 -8.12
N ASN A 759 -48.04 -31.98 -8.50
CA ASN A 759 -48.48 -32.01 -9.89
C ASN A 759 -48.78 -30.61 -10.45
N ASN A 760 -49.36 -29.71 -9.65
CA ASN A 760 -49.60 -28.33 -10.08
C ASN A 760 -48.28 -27.59 -10.38
N ILE A 761 -47.25 -27.77 -9.55
CA ILE A 761 -45.93 -27.17 -9.80
C ILE A 761 -45.27 -27.78 -11.04
N LYS A 762 -45.34 -29.11 -11.21
CA LYS A 762 -44.84 -29.79 -12.41
C LYS A 762 -45.54 -29.30 -13.68
N ASN A 763 -46.83 -29.00 -13.61
CA ASN A 763 -47.60 -28.50 -14.75
C ASN A 763 -47.21 -27.06 -15.15
N MET A 764 -46.67 -26.25 -14.22
CA MET A 764 -46.16 -24.90 -14.49
C MET A 764 -44.76 -24.89 -15.12
N LEU A 765 -44.05 -26.03 -15.14
CA LEU A 765 -42.74 -26.17 -15.78
C LEU A 765 -42.92 -26.54 -17.26
N ASP A 766 -42.03 -26.02 -18.12
CA ASP A 766 -41.96 -26.31 -19.56
C ASP A 766 -41.94 -27.84 -19.82
N GLU A 767 -42.55 -28.31 -20.92
CA GLU A 767 -42.72 -29.75 -21.22
C GLU A 767 -41.40 -30.52 -21.16
N LYS A 768 -40.29 -29.86 -21.52
CA LYS A 768 -38.93 -30.42 -21.46
C LYS A 768 -38.49 -30.85 -20.05
N TYR A 769 -38.99 -30.23 -18.99
CA TYR A 769 -38.59 -30.50 -17.60
C TYR A 769 -39.64 -31.28 -16.81
N ARG A 770 -40.85 -31.42 -17.36
CA ARG A 770 -42.01 -32.05 -16.71
C ARG A 770 -41.78 -33.55 -16.44
N ASP A 771 -41.05 -34.23 -17.32
CA ASP A 771 -40.75 -35.68 -17.21
C ASP A 771 -39.46 -35.99 -16.42
N GLU A 772 -38.56 -35.02 -16.28
CA GLU A 772 -37.25 -35.23 -15.65
C GLU A 772 -37.21 -34.85 -14.16
N CYS A 773 -38.02 -33.88 -13.73
CA CYS A 773 -38.04 -33.40 -12.35
C CYS A 773 -39.02 -34.22 -11.48
N ARG A 774 -38.54 -35.00 -10.51
CA ARG A 774 -39.42 -35.78 -9.60
C ARG A 774 -39.58 -35.21 -8.20
N ALA A 775 -38.77 -34.23 -7.79
CA ALA A 775 -38.94 -33.55 -6.50
C ALA A 775 -38.73 -32.03 -6.61
N VAL A 776 -39.46 -31.32 -5.76
CA VAL A 776 -39.37 -29.88 -5.58
C VAL A 776 -39.11 -29.67 -4.07
N GLY A 777 -38.24 -28.74 -3.68
CA GLY A 777 -37.96 -28.40 -2.28
C GLY A 777 -38.19 -26.91 -2.00
N VAL A 778 -38.44 -26.51 -0.75
CA VAL A 778 -38.53 -25.09 -0.36
C VAL A 778 -37.43 -24.77 0.64
N VAL A 779 -36.71 -23.67 0.43
CA VAL A 779 -35.64 -23.16 1.30
C VAL A 779 -36.06 -21.80 1.85
N ARG A 780 -35.98 -21.59 3.16
CA ARG A 780 -36.27 -20.29 3.80
C ARG A 780 -34.96 -19.54 4.06
N HIS A 781 -34.82 -18.35 3.49
CA HIS A 781 -33.69 -17.47 3.77
C HIS A 781 -33.90 -16.76 5.11
N VAL A 782 -32.98 -16.92 6.07
CA VAL A 782 -33.20 -16.50 7.47
C VAL A 782 -33.26 -14.97 7.62
N ALA A 783 -32.41 -14.23 6.89
CA ALA A 783 -32.33 -12.77 7.04
C ALA A 783 -33.48 -12.02 6.35
N THR A 784 -33.97 -12.53 5.23
CA THR A 784 -35.07 -11.89 4.47
C THR A 784 -36.42 -12.53 4.73
N LYS A 785 -36.44 -13.71 5.37
CA LYS A 785 -37.60 -14.58 5.56
C LYS A 785 -38.22 -15.16 4.28
N TRP A 786 -37.60 -14.93 3.12
CA TRP A 786 -38.14 -15.33 1.82
C TRP A 786 -38.04 -16.83 1.58
N PHE A 787 -39.02 -17.38 0.85
CA PHE A 787 -39.05 -18.80 0.49
C PHE A 787 -38.59 -19.00 -0.96
N ALA A 788 -37.77 -20.01 -1.18
CA ALA A 788 -37.15 -20.28 -2.45
C ALA A 788 -37.36 -21.74 -2.87
N LEU A 789 -37.99 -21.95 -4.02
CA LEU A 789 -38.33 -23.23 -4.61
C LEU A 789 -37.11 -23.80 -5.35
N ALA A 790 -36.65 -24.98 -4.97
CA ALA A 790 -35.56 -25.70 -5.64
C ALA A 790 -36.12 -26.88 -6.45
N LEU A 791 -35.73 -27.01 -7.72
CA LEU A 791 -36.11 -28.14 -8.58
C LEU A 791 -35.02 -29.22 -8.54
N TRP A 792 -35.44 -30.47 -8.36
CA TRP A 792 -34.56 -31.64 -8.27
C TRP A 792 -34.88 -32.68 -9.35
N LYS A 793 -33.86 -33.06 -10.13
CA LYS A 793 -33.91 -34.21 -11.05
C LYS A 793 -33.52 -35.48 -10.30
N LEU A 794 -34.50 -36.32 -9.96
CA LEU A 794 -34.27 -37.67 -9.42
C LEU A 794 -34.06 -38.63 -10.59
N LEU A 795 -32.84 -39.14 -10.74
CA LEU A 795 -32.62 -40.34 -11.56
C LEU A 795 -33.29 -41.52 -10.86
N ASP A 796 -33.96 -42.38 -11.63
CA ASP A 796 -34.52 -43.65 -11.14
C ASP A 796 -33.42 -44.48 -10.48
N TYR A 797 -33.36 -44.42 -9.17
CA TYR A 797 -32.78 -45.46 -8.33
C TYR A 797 -33.96 -46.31 -7.87
N THR A 798 -34.12 -47.46 -8.53
CA THR A 798 -34.69 -48.63 -7.86
C THR A 798 -33.68 -49.06 -6.81
N GLU A 799 -34.20 -49.29 -5.60
CA GLU A 799 -33.54 -49.49 -4.30
C GLU A 799 -33.07 -48.22 -3.57
#